data_AF-A0A803QJP8-F1
#
_entry.id   AF-A0A803QJP8-F1
#
_cell.length_a   1.000
_cell.length_b   1.000
_cell.length_c   1.000
_cell.angle_alpha   90.00
_cell.angle_beta   90.00
_cell.angle_gamma   90.00
#
_symmetry.space_group_name_H-M   'P 1'
#
loop_
_entity.id
_entity.type
_entity.pdbx_description
1 polymer ?
#
loop_
_entity_poly.entity_id
_entity_poly.type
_entity_poly.pdbx_seq_one_letter_code
_entity_poly.pdbx_strand_id
1 'polypeptide(L)'
;MDILTKLPETETTAAATTPGRSYQPPPAMDSEKVDELEEIIGYKFNDRNLIEQAMTHPSFVRGNRNSSYDRLEYLGDSIISVLFTKLHYFEYSNFSSGHLTPLRASNIDSEKLARVAIKHHLHTYLRHNKPLLEDQIKKFSSDILEYPLHSTGLIEVPKVLADIVESTIGAVFVDSNCCFETVWTVFKDILEPIIDAKTLKRHPMTELCEICQKNSLKVKMVDSWAQNSSIHVYVGDKLLGTGTYLLKKEVAQNRAAKSALNNLADMGITMTTVPERKPVTTPVDVNNINDEPRTSTPIEVEKLEETLGYKFNNQSLIEQALTHSSYADDINSHYDRLEYIGDSVLTALFTKLHYFLYPQLSSGRLTPLRASNIDTEKLARAAVRHGLHTYLRHDKPLLQDQKEQKERKDKAKLKADREKKAKEQAQKQREAIEAAQRSRRLDAAEAQLKADQLTEESLLAGRGIMFYRLLEAVPFQGNGDKIKLPPSCFNELSDQGAFDKGPLYFQLSPVNEEGSLNTNAADQGSHRTTHSGVLEFTAEEGFVGLPPHVWQNLFAIDTLTSHMIEIRYAWLPKGTYAKLQPDRVGFSDLPNHKAILETSLRQHATLSQGDLFTVNYGELTYKLRVLELKPSTSVSVLETDIEVDIISPDSAAEQSEKNVLKPLTFGEPDSGIVDEGNYMYYKFSVDNDIWEIVSSGAARVEVRIDAETDGGDTDLYVSRHPLIFPTQHQHEWSSYDIGSKALIIASTDKNFTAGTYSIGIYGFKGKTKYHVSVSVQDDCNRTVGQQAVSSSSSTEMDTVECKNCKRHIPSRTISLHEAYCSRHNVVCQHAGCGVVLRVEEAKNHVHCDKCGQAFQQGEMEKHMKVFHEPVRCPCGIVLEKEQMVQHQASSCPLRLIVCRFCGDMVQAGSSAADARDRMRGLCEHEGVCGSRTAPCDSCGRSVMLKDMDIHHIAVHQKN
;
A
#
# COMPACT_ATOMS: atom_id res chain seq x y z
N MET A 1 -17.32 -30.48 -30.87
CA MET A 1 -16.89 -29.07 -30.97
C MET A 1 -18.04 -28.15 -31.41
N ASP A 2 -19.23 -28.68 -31.75
CA ASP A 2 -20.42 -27.87 -32.13
C ASP A 2 -21.23 -27.25 -30.98
N ILE A 3 -20.73 -27.24 -29.73
CA ILE A 3 -21.45 -26.66 -28.58
C ILE A 3 -21.16 -25.15 -28.42
N LEU A 4 -20.18 -24.60 -29.14
CA LEU A 4 -19.70 -23.22 -28.99
C LEU A 4 -20.41 -22.18 -29.88
N THR A 5 -21.38 -22.61 -30.70
CA THR A 5 -21.99 -21.81 -31.78
C THR A 5 -23.40 -21.30 -31.50
N LYS A 6 -24.03 -21.61 -30.35
CA LYS A 6 -25.41 -21.20 -30.05
C LYS A 6 -25.53 -20.39 -28.75
N LEU A 7 -25.18 -19.10 -28.85
CA LEU A 7 -25.82 -18.06 -28.03
C LEU A 7 -26.82 -17.34 -28.94
N PRO A 8 -27.95 -16.84 -28.41
CA PRO A 8 -28.99 -16.21 -29.22
C PRO A 8 -28.41 -15.03 -29.99
N GLU A 9 -28.73 -14.96 -31.28
CA GLU A 9 -28.47 -13.81 -32.15
C GLU A 9 -29.09 -12.57 -31.50
N THR A 10 -28.28 -11.80 -30.77
CA THR A 10 -28.65 -10.44 -30.40
C THR A 10 -28.43 -9.60 -31.65
N GLU A 11 -29.52 -9.20 -32.27
CA GLU A 11 -29.56 -8.20 -33.32
C GLU A 11 -28.59 -7.07 -32.97
N THR A 12 -27.61 -6.85 -33.85
CA THR A 12 -26.65 -5.76 -33.79
C THR A 12 -27.40 -4.44 -33.93
N THR A 13 -27.97 -3.93 -32.85
CA THR A 13 -28.48 -2.57 -32.82
C THR A 13 -27.27 -1.64 -32.88
N ALA A 14 -27.06 -1.05 -34.07
CA ALA A 14 -26.08 -0.01 -34.30
C ALA A 14 -26.16 1.03 -33.18
N ALA A 15 -25.06 1.19 -32.45
CA ALA A 15 -24.94 2.17 -31.40
C ALA A 15 -25.16 3.57 -32.01
N ALA A 16 -26.23 4.22 -31.56
CA ALA A 16 -26.56 5.58 -31.94
C ALA A 16 -25.44 6.52 -31.47
N THR A 17 -24.67 7.03 -32.43
CA THR A 17 -23.68 8.09 -32.25
C THR A 17 -24.35 9.34 -31.69
N THR A 18 -24.04 9.71 -30.45
CA THR A 18 -24.45 10.99 -29.87
C THR A 18 -23.38 12.05 -30.22
N PRO A 19 -23.73 13.23 -30.76
CA PRO A 19 -22.75 14.24 -31.13
C PRO A 19 -22.41 15.14 -29.93
N GLY A 20 -21.12 15.35 -29.61
CA GLY A 20 -20.80 16.37 -28.60
C GLY A 20 -19.42 16.48 -27.92
N ARG A 21 -18.31 16.05 -28.52
CA ARG A 21 -16.99 16.74 -28.51
C ARG A 21 -16.13 15.95 -29.49
N SER A 22 -15.44 16.61 -30.42
CA SER A 22 -14.70 15.94 -31.48
C SER A 22 -13.58 15.06 -30.91
N TYR A 23 -13.91 13.81 -30.62
CA TYR A 23 -12.95 12.75 -30.40
C TYR A 23 -12.24 12.57 -31.74
N GLN A 24 -10.99 13.00 -31.82
CA GLN A 24 -10.17 12.55 -32.91
C GLN A 24 -9.81 11.10 -32.60
N PRO A 25 -10.33 10.10 -33.36
CA PRO A 25 -9.81 8.76 -33.25
C PRO A 25 -8.28 8.79 -33.41
N PRO A 26 -7.54 7.86 -32.78
CA PRO A 26 -6.12 7.75 -33.05
C PRO A 26 -5.92 7.72 -34.57
N PRO A 27 -4.90 8.42 -35.10
CA PRO A 27 -4.69 8.46 -36.54
C PRO A 27 -4.65 7.03 -37.07
N ALA A 28 -5.48 6.78 -38.10
CA ALA A 28 -5.58 5.49 -38.74
C ALA A 28 -4.17 5.02 -39.14
N MET A 29 -3.90 3.73 -38.94
CA MET A 29 -2.64 3.17 -39.40
C MET A 29 -2.56 3.31 -40.92
N ASP A 30 -1.37 3.60 -41.45
CA ASP A 30 -1.16 3.69 -42.89
C ASP A 30 -1.65 2.38 -43.55
N SER A 31 -2.48 2.47 -44.58
CA SER A 31 -3.10 1.27 -45.20
C SER A 31 -2.05 0.25 -45.66
N GLU A 32 -0.90 0.73 -46.15
CA GLU A 32 0.22 -0.12 -46.57
C GLU A 32 0.73 -1.00 -45.41
N LYS A 33 0.86 -0.43 -44.21
CA LYS A 33 1.28 -1.18 -43.00
C LYS A 33 0.24 -2.21 -42.57
N VAL A 34 -1.04 -1.91 -42.74
CA VAL A 34 -2.12 -2.86 -42.47
C VAL A 34 -2.06 -4.01 -43.48
N ASP A 35 -1.82 -3.72 -44.76
CA ASP A 35 -1.68 -4.73 -45.80
C ASP A 35 -0.46 -5.64 -45.55
N GLU A 36 0.67 -5.08 -45.11
CA GLU A 36 1.87 -5.82 -44.68
C GLU A 36 1.58 -6.72 -43.46
N LEU A 37 0.87 -6.21 -42.45
CA LEU A 37 0.47 -7.01 -41.29
C LEU A 37 -0.46 -8.18 -41.68
N GLU A 38 -1.42 -7.94 -42.56
CA GLU A 38 -2.30 -8.99 -43.09
C GLU A 38 -1.52 -10.06 -43.85
N GLU A 39 -0.46 -9.68 -44.58
CA GLU A 39 0.43 -10.60 -45.28
C GLU A 39 1.29 -11.42 -44.30
N ILE A 40 1.87 -10.77 -43.28
CA ILE A 40 2.65 -11.45 -42.22
C ILE A 40 1.79 -12.46 -41.46
N ILE A 41 0.55 -12.08 -41.13
CA ILE A 41 -0.39 -12.96 -40.41
C ILE A 41 -0.97 -14.03 -41.35
N GLY A 42 -1.04 -13.77 -42.66
CA GLY A 42 -1.71 -14.65 -43.61
C GLY A 42 -3.23 -14.64 -43.46
N TYR A 43 -3.80 -13.54 -42.97
CA TYR A 43 -5.24 -13.37 -42.73
C TYR A 43 -5.71 -11.99 -43.18
N LYS A 44 -6.77 -11.95 -44.00
CA LYS A 44 -7.43 -10.71 -44.41
C LYS A 44 -8.58 -10.39 -43.47
N PHE A 45 -8.51 -9.25 -42.78
CA PHE A 45 -9.51 -8.83 -41.81
C PHE A 45 -10.75 -8.27 -42.52
N ASN A 46 -11.93 -8.69 -42.08
CA ASN A 46 -13.19 -8.06 -42.49
C ASN A 46 -13.30 -6.66 -41.86
N ASP A 47 -12.89 -6.51 -40.61
CA ASP A 47 -12.75 -5.22 -39.92
C ASP A 47 -11.28 -4.90 -39.64
N ARG A 48 -10.68 -4.06 -40.50
CA ARG A 48 -9.29 -3.60 -40.36
C ARG A 48 -9.04 -2.82 -39.05
N ASN A 49 -10.07 -2.30 -38.39
CA ASN A 49 -9.89 -1.66 -37.09
C ASN A 49 -9.42 -2.64 -36.01
N LEU A 50 -9.71 -3.94 -36.15
CA LEU A 50 -9.32 -4.95 -35.16
C LEU A 50 -7.81 -5.18 -35.13
N ILE A 51 -7.16 -5.26 -36.29
CA ILE A 51 -5.70 -5.41 -36.36
C ILE A 51 -4.99 -4.12 -35.95
N GLU A 52 -5.56 -2.97 -36.33
CA GLU A 52 -5.10 -1.67 -35.85
C GLU A 52 -5.17 -1.57 -34.33
N GLN A 53 -6.28 -1.98 -33.73
CA GLN A 53 -6.47 -2.00 -32.27
C GLN A 53 -5.48 -2.97 -31.61
N ALA A 54 -5.29 -4.17 -32.17
CA ALA A 54 -4.35 -5.17 -31.66
C ALA A 54 -2.90 -4.66 -31.61
N MET A 55 -2.51 -3.77 -32.54
CA MET A 55 -1.19 -3.14 -32.59
C MET A 55 -1.10 -1.81 -31.83
N THR A 56 -2.06 -1.48 -30.95
CA THR A 56 -2.10 -0.18 -30.26
C THR A 56 -1.98 -0.30 -28.76
N HIS A 57 -0.84 0.14 -28.22
CA HIS A 57 -0.57 0.14 -26.79
C HIS A 57 -1.39 1.23 -26.07
N PRO A 58 -1.83 1.02 -24.81
CA PRO A 58 -2.61 2.00 -24.03
C PRO A 58 -1.97 3.39 -23.92
N SER A 59 -0.64 3.48 -23.93
CA SER A 59 0.07 4.78 -23.89
C SER A 59 -0.07 5.60 -25.19
N PHE A 60 -0.50 4.99 -26.29
CA PHE A 60 -0.74 5.70 -27.54
C PHE A 60 -2.08 6.45 -27.55
N VAL A 61 -3.10 5.91 -26.89
CA VAL A 61 -4.46 6.46 -26.92
C VAL A 61 -4.71 7.37 -25.72
N ARG A 62 -5.01 8.65 -25.96
CA ARG A 62 -5.43 9.59 -24.90
C ARG A 62 -6.94 9.46 -24.66
N GLY A 63 -7.34 8.97 -23.49
CA GLY A 63 -8.72 9.07 -22.99
C GLY A 63 -9.68 7.89 -23.30
N ASN A 64 -9.42 7.03 -24.29
CA ASN A 64 -10.26 5.84 -24.54
C ASN A 64 -9.45 4.54 -24.53
N ARG A 65 -9.39 3.89 -23.35
CA ARG A 65 -8.73 2.58 -23.22
C ARG A 65 -9.42 1.45 -23.99
N ASN A 66 -10.63 1.64 -24.50
CA ASN A 66 -11.28 0.61 -25.34
C ASN A 66 -10.73 0.58 -26.77
N SER A 67 -9.88 1.53 -27.16
CA SER A 67 -9.19 1.54 -28.45
C SER A 67 -7.75 1.00 -28.37
N SER A 68 -7.30 0.52 -27.19
CA SER A 68 -6.04 -0.21 -27.06
C SER A 68 -6.26 -1.72 -27.24
N TYR A 69 -5.15 -2.46 -27.32
CA TYR A 69 -5.16 -3.90 -27.48
C TYR A 69 -5.66 -4.67 -26.24
N ASP A 70 -5.76 -4.03 -25.05
CA ASP A 70 -5.93 -4.70 -23.76
C ASP A 70 -7.11 -5.68 -23.69
N ARG A 71 -8.25 -5.32 -24.31
CA ARG A 71 -9.44 -6.19 -24.32
C ARG A 71 -9.27 -7.38 -25.25
N LEU A 72 -8.58 -7.18 -26.38
CA LEU A 72 -8.24 -8.23 -27.33
C LEU A 72 -7.16 -9.16 -26.75
N GLU A 73 -6.17 -8.65 -26.03
CA GLU A 73 -5.18 -9.43 -25.25
C GLU A 73 -5.91 -10.36 -24.27
N TYR A 74 -6.79 -9.81 -23.44
CA TYR A 74 -7.59 -10.58 -22.48
C TYR A 74 -8.38 -11.72 -23.13
N LEU A 75 -8.93 -11.47 -24.32
CA LEU A 75 -9.63 -12.50 -25.09
C LEU A 75 -8.64 -13.54 -25.64
N GLY A 76 -7.60 -13.09 -26.34
CA GLY A 76 -6.60 -13.90 -27.01
C GLY A 76 -5.84 -14.83 -26.07
N ASP A 77 -5.47 -14.39 -24.87
CA ASP A 77 -4.86 -15.20 -23.80
C ASP A 77 -5.66 -16.48 -23.52
N SER A 78 -6.99 -16.35 -23.39
CA SER A 78 -7.84 -17.52 -23.14
C SER A 78 -8.00 -18.42 -24.38
N ILE A 79 -7.98 -17.83 -25.58
CA ILE A 79 -8.08 -18.58 -26.85
C ILE A 79 -6.81 -19.38 -27.11
N ILE A 80 -5.63 -18.77 -27.00
CA ILE A 80 -4.35 -19.48 -27.19
C ILE A 80 -4.18 -20.58 -26.13
N SER A 81 -4.59 -20.31 -24.89
CA SER A 81 -4.57 -21.30 -23.81
C SER A 81 -5.40 -22.54 -24.13
N VAL A 82 -6.65 -22.37 -24.59
CA VAL A 82 -7.49 -23.53 -24.95
C VAL A 82 -7.01 -24.26 -26.21
N LEU A 83 -6.40 -23.55 -27.17
CA LEU A 83 -5.82 -24.16 -28.37
C LEU A 83 -4.63 -25.07 -28.04
N PHE A 84 -3.66 -24.61 -27.25
CA PHE A 84 -2.56 -25.47 -26.79
C PHE A 84 -3.03 -26.57 -25.84
N THR A 85 -4.02 -26.29 -24.99
CA THR A 85 -4.64 -27.33 -24.14
C THR A 85 -5.22 -28.45 -25.00
N LYS A 86 -5.97 -28.10 -26.05
CA LYS A 86 -6.55 -29.04 -27.02
C LYS A 86 -5.44 -29.82 -27.73
N LEU A 87 -4.43 -29.13 -28.28
CA LEU A 87 -3.30 -29.77 -28.97
C LEU A 87 -2.62 -30.81 -28.06
N HIS A 88 -2.17 -30.39 -26.87
CA HIS A 88 -1.42 -31.26 -25.97
C HIS A 88 -2.28 -32.41 -25.41
N TYR A 89 -3.56 -32.17 -25.16
CA TYR A 89 -4.48 -33.22 -24.72
C TYR A 89 -4.55 -34.36 -25.74
N PHE A 90 -4.68 -34.04 -27.04
CA PHE A 90 -4.79 -35.05 -28.09
C PHE A 90 -3.46 -35.67 -28.49
N GLU A 91 -2.37 -34.89 -28.49
CA GLU A 91 -1.05 -35.37 -28.91
C GLU A 91 -0.37 -36.25 -27.86
N TYR A 92 -0.57 -35.96 -26.57
CA TYR A 92 0.07 -36.67 -25.45
C TYR A 92 -0.95 -37.45 -24.63
N SER A 93 -1.54 -38.51 -25.21
CA SER A 93 -2.57 -39.34 -24.59
C SER A 93 -2.10 -40.12 -23.35
N ASN A 94 -0.78 -40.26 -23.16
CA ASN A 94 -0.15 -40.96 -22.04
C ASN A 94 0.36 -40.03 -20.91
N PHE A 95 0.16 -38.72 -21.03
CA PHE A 95 0.65 -37.75 -20.05
C PHE A 95 -0.40 -37.44 -18.97
N SER A 96 0.01 -37.22 -17.73
CA SER A 96 -0.92 -36.71 -16.71
C SER A 96 -1.19 -35.22 -16.88
N SER A 97 -2.28 -34.71 -16.31
CA SER A 97 -2.56 -33.27 -16.23
C SER A 97 -1.36 -32.47 -15.67
N GLY A 98 -0.66 -33.04 -14.68
CA GLY A 98 0.57 -32.48 -14.12
C GLY A 98 1.76 -32.39 -15.10
N HIS A 99 1.81 -33.24 -16.13
CA HIS A 99 2.82 -33.14 -17.20
C HIS A 99 2.39 -32.20 -18.33
N LEU A 100 1.10 -32.15 -18.63
CA LEU A 100 0.54 -31.27 -19.67
C LEU A 100 0.57 -29.79 -19.27
N THR A 101 0.41 -29.50 -17.97
CA THR A 101 0.35 -28.12 -17.46
C THR A 101 1.64 -27.33 -17.69
N PRO A 102 2.85 -27.83 -17.36
CA PRO A 102 4.10 -27.15 -17.70
C PRO A 102 4.30 -27.01 -19.21
N LEU A 103 3.91 -28.01 -19.99
CA LEU A 103 4.04 -27.98 -21.45
C LEU A 103 3.16 -26.89 -22.08
N ARG A 104 1.91 -26.75 -21.60
CA ARG A 104 1.04 -25.62 -21.97
C ARG A 104 1.67 -24.30 -21.55
N ALA A 105 2.05 -24.16 -20.29
CA ALA A 105 2.58 -22.92 -19.74
C ALA A 105 3.79 -22.40 -20.54
N SER A 106 4.73 -23.27 -20.93
CA SER A 106 5.89 -22.86 -21.73
C SER A 106 5.56 -22.44 -23.16
N ASN A 107 4.42 -22.86 -23.72
CA ASN A 107 4.02 -22.46 -25.07
C ASN A 107 3.23 -21.15 -25.11
N ILE A 108 2.69 -20.71 -23.97
CA ILE A 108 1.87 -19.50 -23.86
C ILE A 108 2.48 -18.47 -22.90
N ASP A 109 3.71 -18.66 -22.46
CA ASP A 109 4.35 -17.67 -21.59
C ASP A 109 4.82 -16.44 -22.38
N SER A 110 5.07 -15.35 -21.63
CA SER A 110 5.40 -14.07 -22.24
C SER A 110 6.69 -14.11 -23.04
N GLU A 111 7.69 -14.93 -22.66
CA GLU A 111 8.94 -15.02 -23.42
C GLU A 111 8.72 -15.71 -24.77
N LYS A 112 7.99 -16.84 -24.77
CA LYS A 112 7.66 -17.58 -25.99
C LYS A 112 6.91 -16.70 -26.99
N LEU A 113 5.90 -15.97 -26.52
CA LEU A 113 5.10 -15.09 -27.37
C LEU A 113 5.88 -13.84 -27.82
N ALA A 114 6.70 -13.24 -26.94
CA ALA A 114 7.55 -12.13 -27.34
C ALA A 114 8.56 -12.51 -28.44
N ARG A 115 9.11 -13.74 -28.39
CA ARG A 115 9.99 -14.25 -29.47
C ARG A 115 9.27 -14.36 -30.81
N VAL A 116 7.98 -14.72 -30.80
CA VAL A 116 7.14 -14.77 -32.00
C VAL A 116 6.97 -13.35 -32.57
N ALA A 117 6.71 -12.35 -31.73
CA ALA A 117 6.61 -10.95 -32.15
C ALA A 117 7.93 -10.39 -32.75
N ILE A 118 9.08 -10.82 -32.24
CA ILE A 118 10.38 -10.46 -32.82
C ILE A 118 10.61 -11.18 -34.16
N LYS A 119 10.39 -12.49 -34.19
CA LYS A 119 10.62 -13.35 -35.36
C LYS A 119 9.85 -12.90 -36.60
N HIS A 120 8.60 -12.47 -36.40
CA HIS A 120 7.73 -12.00 -37.49
C HIS A 120 7.67 -10.47 -37.60
N HIS A 121 8.56 -9.76 -36.90
CA HIS A 121 8.65 -8.30 -36.92
C HIS A 121 7.37 -7.55 -36.51
N LEU A 122 6.44 -8.17 -35.79
CA LEU A 122 5.19 -7.52 -35.35
C LEU A 122 5.44 -6.27 -34.49
N HIS A 123 6.53 -6.29 -33.72
CA HIS A 123 6.94 -5.17 -32.88
C HIS A 123 7.20 -3.87 -33.64
N THR A 124 7.52 -3.91 -34.94
CA THR A 124 7.77 -2.69 -35.74
C THR A 124 6.50 -1.93 -36.08
N TYR A 125 5.34 -2.58 -35.98
CA TYR A 125 4.03 -1.99 -36.26
C TYR A 125 3.30 -1.52 -34.99
N LEU A 126 3.89 -1.76 -33.82
CA LEU A 126 3.32 -1.38 -32.53
C LEU A 126 3.28 0.14 -32.37
N ARG A 127 2.07 0.69 -32.20
CA ARG A 127 1.84 2.10 -31.86
C ARG A 127 1.94 2.31 -30.35
N HIS A 128 2.98 3.00 -29.86
CA HIS A 128 3.15 3.30 -28.43
C HIS A 128 3.85 4.64 -28.17
N ASN A 129 3.60 5.23 -26.99
CA ASN A 129 4.38 6.35 -26.44
C ASN A 129 5.14 5.95 -25.16
N LYS A 130 5.37 4.65 -24.95
CA LYS A 130 6.05 4.13 -23.75
C LYS A 130 7.56 4.44 -23.81
N PRO A 131 8.15 5.12 -22.81
CA PRO A 131 9.59 5.40 -22.80
C PRO A 131 10.39 4.11 -22.61
N LEU A 132 11.61 4.07 -23.16
CA LEU A 132 12.58 2.96 -23.05
C LEU A 132 12.14 1.61 -23.64
N LEU A 133 10.93 1.48 -24.20
CA LEU A 133 10.46 0.21 -24.77
C LEU A 133 11.35 -0.24 -25.93
N GLU A 134 11.79 0.69 -26.77
CA GLU A 134 12.71 0.40 -27.89
C GLU A 134 14.05 -0.17 -27.41
N ASP A 135 14.62 0.38 -26.33
CA ASP A 135 15.86 -0.12 -25.75
C ASP A 135 15.68 -1.49 -25.11
N GLN A 136 14.51 -1.74 -24.49
CA GLN A 136 14.14 -3.05 -23.97
C GLN A 136 14.01 -4.09 -25.09
N ILE A 137 13.39 -3.72 -26.21
CA ILE A 137 13.24 -4.60 -27.39
C ILE A 137 14.61 -4.93 -27.98
N LYS A 138 15.50 -3.94 -28.14
CA LYS A 138 16.88 -4.16 -28.63
C LYS A 138 17.67 -5.08 -27.72
N LYS A 139 17.61 -4.84 -26.40
CA LYS A 139 18.27 -5.70 -25.41
C LYS A 139 17.75 -7.13 -25.46
N PHE A 140 16.43 -7.30 -25.48
CA PHE A 140 15.81 -8.62 -25.59
C PHE A 140 16.22 -9.33 -26.88
N SER A 141 16.23 -8.63 -28.02
CA SER A 141 16.65 -9.18 -29.32
C SER A 141 18.12 -9.65 -29.34
N SER A 142 18.98 -9.02 -28.54
CA SER A 142 20.36 -9.48 -28.32
C SER A 142 20.41 -10.69 -27.39
N ASP A 143 19.70 -10.64 -26.26
CA ASP A 143 19.70 -11.67 -25.23
C ASP A 143 19.13 -13.02 -25.74
N ILE A 144 18.16 -13.01 -26.65
CA ILE A 144 17.56 -14.24 -27.21
C ILE A 144 18.55 -15.06 -28.07
N LEU A 145 19.64 -14.48 -28.54
CA LEU A 145 20.68 -15.19 -29.31
C LEU A 145 21.45 -16.18 -28.45
N GLU A 146 21.61 -15.90 -27.15
CA GLU A 146 22.25 -16.80 -26.18
C GLU A 146 21.33 -18.00 -25.85
N TYR A 147 20.02 -17.81 -25.97
CA TYR A 147 18.99 -18.79 -25.63
C TYR A 147 18.02 -19.02 -26.80
N PRO A 148 18.36 -19.86 -27.80
CA PRO A 148 17.65 -19.90 -29.08
C PRO A 148 16.18 -20.37 -29.01
N LEU A 149 15.85 -21.28 -28.08
CA LEU A 149 14.47 -21.78 -27.93
C LEU A 149 13.71 -21.02 -26.83
N HIS A 150 14.24 -21.06 -25.61
CA HIS A 150 13.64 -20.46 -24.43
C HIS A 150 14.69 -20.33 -23.33
N SER A 151 14.66 -19.23 -22.57
CA SER A 151 15.62 -18.95 -21.50
C SER A 151 15.17 -19.49 -20.14
N THR A 152 13.88 -19.76 -19.96
CA THR A 152 13.27 -20.16 -18.67
C THR A 152 13.50 -19.12 -17.56
N GLY A 153 13.38 -17.84 -17.89
CA GLY A 153 13.51 -16.73 -16.94
C GLY A 153 14.93 -16.22 -16.70
N LEU A 154 15.87 -16.50 -17.61
CA LEU A 154 17.27 -16.02 -17.54
C LEU A 154 17.49 -14.67 -18.25
N ILE A 155 16.50 -14.22 -19.01
CA ILE A 155 16.49 -12.94 -19.72
C ILE A 155 15.24 -12.14 -19.32
N GLU A 156 15.29 -10.82 -19.52
CA GLU A 156 14.16 -9.94 -19.25
C GLU A 156 13.31 -9.77 -20.50
N VAL A 157 12.00 -9.96 -20.36
CA VAL A 157 11.06 -9.98 -21.47
C VAL A 157 10.20 -8.71 -21.46
N PRO A 158 10.15 -7.93 -22.55
CA PRO A 158 9.20 -6.83 -22.68
C PRO A 158 7.79 -7.40 -22.87
N LYS A 159 6.96 -7.39 -21.81
CA LYS A 159 5.62 -8.02 -21.81
C LYS A 159 4.73 -7.56 -22.98
N VAL A 160 4.86 -6.30 -23.39
CA VAL A 160 4.13 -5.71 -24.52
C VAL A 160 4.24 -6.53 -25.81
N LEU A 161 5.38 -7.20 -26.03
CA LEU A 161 5.58 -8.06 -27.20
C LEU A 161 4.73 -9.34 -27.17
N ALA A 162 4.49 -9.90 -25.98
CA ALA A 162 3.57 -11.01 -25.81
C ALA A 162 2.13 -10.52 -25.98
N ASP A 163 1.79 -9.40 -25.35
CA ASP A 163 0.44 -8.83 -25.36
C ASP A 163 -0.06 -8.57 -26.80
N ILE A 164 0.81 -8.11 -27.71
CA ILE A 164 0.42 -7.88 -29.12
C ILE A 164 0.18 -9.18 -29.90
N VAL A 165 0.83 -10.29 -29.55
CA VAL A 165 0.54 -11.60 -30.17
C VAL A 165 -0.81 -12.10 -29.69
N GLU A 166 -1.05 -12.01 -28.38
CA GLU A 166 -2.35 -12.38 -27.78
C GLU A 166 -3.48 -11.51 -28.33
N SER A 167 -3.28 -10.19 -28.42
CA SER A 167 -4.30 -9.31 -28.97
C SER A 167 -4.59 -9.56 -30.45
N THR A 168 -3.58 -9.95 -31.25
CA THR A 168 -3.79 -10.31 -32.66
C THR A 168 -4.58 -11.62 -32.78
N ILE A 169 -4.32 -12.60 -31.90
CA ILE A 169 -5.12 -13.83 -31.80
C ILE A 169 -6.57 -13.48 -31.43
N GLY A 170 -6.77 -12.59 -30.46
CA GLY A 170 -8.08 -12.08 -30.08
C GLY A 170 -8.79 -11.38 -31.24
N ALA A 171 -8.07 -10.57 -32.03
CA ALA A 171 -8.59 -9.87 -33.19
C ALA A 171 -9.08 -10.83 -34.28
N VAL A 172 -8.26 -11.83 -34.65
CA VAL A 172 -8.65 -12.86 -35.63
C VAL A 172 -9.83 -13.68 -35.12
N PHE A 173 -9.86 -14.00 -33.81
CA PHE A 173 -10.99 -14.72 -33.22
C PHE A 173 -12.30 -13.93 -33.34
N VAL A 174 -12.28 -12.61 -33.07
CA VAL A 174 -13.47 -11.75 -33.21
C VAL A 174 -13.87 -11.62 -34.68
N ASP A 175 -12.92 -11.34 -35.56
CA ASP A 175 -13.15 -11.13 -37.00
C ASP A 175 -13.68 -12.37 -37.72
N SER A 176 -13.24 -13.56 -37.29
CA SER A 176 -13.67 -14.86 -37.83
C SER A 176 -14.97 -15.40 -37.19
N ASN A 177 -15.76 -14.53 -36.55
CA ASN A 177 -17.00 -14.89 -35.86
C ASN A 177 -16.81 -15.97 -34.76
N CYS A 178 -15.77 -15.79 -33.94
CA CYS A 178 -15.41 -16.67 -32.83
C CYS A 178 -15.02 -18.10 -33.25
N CYS A 179 -14.34 -18.26 -34.39
CA CYS A 179 -13.92 -19.55 -34.93
C CYS A 179 -12.54 -19.99 -34.41
N PHE A 180 -12.49 -21.04 -33.58
CA PHE A 180 -11.24 -21.58 -33.05
C PHE A 180 -10.36 -22.20 -34.15
N GLU A 181 -11.00 -22.86 -35.13
CA GLU A 181 -10.34 -23.52 -36.24
C GLU A 181 -9.61 -22.50 -37.13
N THR A 182 -10.24 -21.37 -37.45
CA THR A 182 -9.62 -20.29 -38.22
C THR A 182 -8.40 -19.73 -37.49
N VAL A 183 -8.53 -19.43 -36.20
CA VAL A 183 -7.40 -18.94 -35.39
C VAL A 183 -6.26 -19.94 -35.38
N TRP A 184 -6.55 -21.23 -35.20
CA TRP A 184 -5.52 -22.27 -35.21
C TRP A 184 -4.82 -22.37 -36.56
N THR A 185 -5.56 -22.35 -37.67
CA THR A 185 -4.97 -22.38 -39.02
C THR A 185 -4.05 -21.19 -39.27
N VAL A 186 -4.44 -19.98 -38.83
CA VAL A 186 -3.64 -18.76 -39.00
C VAL A 186 -2.39 -18.79 -38.11
N PHE A 187 -2.53 -19.12 -36.83
CA PHE A 187 -1.44 -18.94 -35.86
C PHE A 187 -0.54 -20.15 -35.66
N LYS A 188 -0.91 -21.35 -36.13
CA LYS A 188 -0.08 -22.55 -35.96
C LYS A 188 1.33 -22.33 -36.49
N ASP A 189 1.47 -21.81 -37.71
CA ASP A 189 2.78 -21.60 -38.35
C ASP A 189 3.50 -20.38 -37.77
N ILE A 190 2.75 -19.35 -37.34
CA ILE A 190 3.30 -18.15 -36.70
C ILE A 190 3.95 -18.50 -35.36
N LEU A 191 3.33 -19.39 -34.59
CA LEU A 191 3.77 -19.78 -33.24
C LEU A 191 4.98 -20.74 -33.24
N GLU A 192 5.43 -21.26 -34.38
CA GLU A 192 6.60 -22.13 -34.46
C GLU A 192 7.92 -21.42 -34.07
N PRO A 193 8.87 -22.09 -33.39
CA PRO A 193 8.84 -23.49 -32.99
C PRO A 193 7.93 -23.75 -31.78
N ILE A 194 7.07 -24.78 -31.83
CA ILE A 194 6.29 -25.24 -30.67
C ILE A 194 7.20 -26.01 -29.70
N ILE A 195 7.10 -25.71 -28.40
CA ILE A 195 7.83 -26.44 -27.35
C ILE A 195 7.11 -27.77 -27.11
N ASP A 196 7.79 -28.86 -27.44
CA ASP A 196 7.31 -30.23 -27.24
C ASP A 196 7.86 -30.85 -25.95
N ALA A 197 7.42 -32.07 -25.62
CA ALA A 197 7.89 -32.77 -24.42
C ALA A 197 9.41 -33.04 -24.40
N LYS A 198 10.09 -33.00 -25.56
CA LYS A 198 11.54 -33.26 -25.68
C LYS A 198 12.37 -32.00 -25.49
N THR A 199 11.84 -30.87 -25.92
CA THR A 199 12.49 -29.54 -25.86
C THR A 199 12.14 -28.77 -24.60
N LEU A 200 11.11 -29.18 -23.87
CA LEU A 200 10.70 -28.59 -22.60
C LEU A 200 11.85 -28.62 -21.57
N LYS A 201 12.34 -27.43 -21.22
CA LYS A 201 13.33 -27.22 -20.17
C LYS A 201 12.64 -26.89 -18.85
N ARG A 202 13.20 -27.34 -17.75
CA ARG A 202 12.74 -26.99 -16.41
C ARG A 202 13.28 -25.62 -16.01
N HIS A 203 12.49 -24.89 -15.23
CA HIS A 203 12.94 -23.63 -14.63
C HIS A 203 14.10 -23.91 -13.67
N PRO A 204 15.21 -23.14 -13.74
CA PRO A 204 16.45 -23.44 -13.02
C PRO A 204 16.28 -23.49 -11.50
N MET A 205 15.41 -22.64 -10.94
CA MET A 205 15.12 -22.66 -9.50
C MET A 205 14.42 -23.95 -9.07
N THR A 206 13.40 -24.35 -9.83
CA THR A 206 12.60 -25.54 -9.53
C THR A 206 13.44 -26.79 -9.64
N GLU A 207 14.24 -26.89 -10.70
CA GLU A 207 15.17 -27.98 -10.92
C GLU A 207 16.21 -28.08 -9.79
N LEU A 208 16.81 -26.95 -9.38
CA LEU A 208 17.77 -26.90 -8.28
C LEU A 208 17.13 -27.37 -6.96
N CYS A 209 15.95 -26.85 -6.63
CA CYS A 209 15.23 -27.22 -5.42
C CYS A 209 14.87 -28.71 -5.40
N GLU A 210 14.35 -29.26 -6.50
CA GLU A 210 14.00 -30.68 -6.59
C GLU A 210 15.22 -31.58 -6.42
N ILE A 211 16.33 -31.27 -7.08
CA ILE A 211 17.57 -32.06 -6.99
C ILE A 211 18.13 -31.99 -5.56
N CYS A 212 18.17 -30.81 -4.96
CA CYS A 212 18.64 -30.67 -3.59
C CYS A 212 17.74 -31.40 -2.59
N GLN A 213 16.40 -31.31 -2.75
CA GLN A 213 15.45 -32.03 -1.92
C GLN A 213 15.61 -33.55 -2.02
N LYS A 214 15.76 -34.10 -3.23
CA LYS A 214 16.02 -35.54 -3.44
C LYS A 214 17.30 -36.03 -2.76
N ASN A 215 18.31 -35.17 -2.71
CA ASN A 215 19.60 -35.47 -2.08
C ASN A 215 19.68 -35.01 -0.61
N SER A 216 18.55 -34.60 0.01
CA SER A 216 18.49 -34.09 1.39
C SER A 216 19.42 -32.89 1.68
N LEU A 217 19.71 -32.08 0.66
CA LEU A 217 20.54 -30.87 0.75
C LEU A 217 19.67 -29.62 0.94
N LYS A 218 20.13 -28.70 1.79
CA LYS A 218 19.47 -27.41 2.01
C LYS A 218 20.02 -26.36 1.06
N VAL A 219 19.13 -25.65 0.36
CA VAL A 219 19.47 -24.50 -0.48
C VAL A 219 19.25 -23.23 0.33
N LYS A 220 20.25 -22.34 0.35
CA LYS A 220 20.17 -21.01 0.96
C LYS A 220 20.56 -19.97 -0.10
N MET A 221 19.66 -19.04 -0.38
CA MET A 221 19.97 -17.88 -1.21
C MET A 221 20.36 -16.71 -0.31
N VAL A 222 21.47 -16.05 -0.60
CA VAL A 222 21.92 -14.84 0.08
C VAL A 222 21.76 -13.68 -0.90
N ASP A 223 21.05 -12.67 -0.43
CA ASP A 223 20.73 -11.48 -1.18
C ASP A 223 21.78 -10.40 -0.92
N SER A 224 22.54 -10.06 -1.96
CA SER A 224 23.54 -8.98 -1.96
C SER A 224 23.15 -7.86 -2.93
N TRP A 225 21.87 -7.79 -3.31
CA TRP A 225 21.39 -6.91 -4.37
C TRP A 225 21.74 -5.43 -4.18
N ALA A 226 21.62 -4.92 -2.94
CA ALA A 226 21.90 -3.52 -2.60
C ALA A 226 23.38 -3.12 -2.76
N GLN A 227 24.30 -4.09 -2.81
CA GLN A 227 25.75 -3.84 -2.89
C GLN A 227 26.27 -3.91 -4.32
N ASN A 228 25.79 -4.87 -5.10
CA ASN A 228 26.35 -5.20 -6.42
C ASN A 228 25.36 -5.87 -7.40
N SER A 229 24.05 -5.83 -7.12
CA SER A 229 23.01 -6.50 -7.91
C SER A 229 23.28 -8.01 -8.12
N SER A 230 23.91 -8.68 -7.13
CA SER A 230 24.19 -10.12 -7.17
C SER A 230 23.34 -10.92 -6.19
N ILE A 231 23.12 -12.17 -6.57
CA ILE A 231 22.50 -13.21 -5.74
C ILE A 231 23.48 -14.38 -5.65
N HIS A 232 23.63 -14.90 -4.44
CA HIS A 232 24.50 -16.03 -4.15
C HIS A 232 23.69 -17.24 -3.71
N VAL A 233 23.98 -18.42 -4.26
CA VAL A 233 23.30 -19.68 -3.97
C VAL A 233 24.26 -20.62 -3.26
N TYR A 234 23.91 -20.95 -2.03
CA TYR A 234 24.61 -21.92 -1.19
C TYR A 234 23.81 -23.22 -1.14
N VAL A 235 24.48 -24.35 -1.29
CA VAL A 235 23.90 -25.68 -1.08
C VAL A 235 24.70 -26.35 0.03
N GLY A 236 24.05 -26.61 1.18
CA GLY A 236 24.75 -26.85 2.43
C GLY A 236 25.52 -25.59 2.86
N ASP A 237 26.83 -25.74 3.12
CA ASP A 237 27.72 -24.63 3.52
C ASP A 237 28.62 -24.14 2.35
N LYS A 238 28.45 -24.66 1.13
CA LYS A 238 29.27 -24.32 -0.03
C LYS A 238 28.53 -23.36 -0.96
N LEU A 239 29.20 -22.26 -1.35
CA LEU A 239 28.75 -21.38 -2.42
C LEU A 239 28.89 -22.12 -3.76
N LEU A 240 27.77 -22.37 -4.44
CA LEU A 240 27.75 -23.07 -5.72
C LEU A 240 27.38 -22.18 -6.90
N GLY A 241 26.59 -21.13 -6.70
CA GLY A 241 26.14 -20.28 -7.79
C GLY A 241 26.17 -18.82 -7.44
N THR A 242 26.53 -17.99 -8.41
CA THR A 242 26.37 -16.54 -8.32
C THR A 242 25.70 -16.05 -9.60
N GLY A 243 24.74 -15.15 -9.47
CA GLY A 243 24.05 -14.55 -10.60
C GLY A 243 23.95 -13.05 -10.42
N THR A 244 24.18 -12.33 -11.51
CA THR A 244 24.09 -10.87 -11.56
C THR A 244 23.14 -10.46 -12.67
N TYR A 245 22.33 -9.43 -12.40
CA TYR A 245 21.51 -8.77 -13.40
C TYR A 245 21.16 -7.38 -12.87
N LEU A 246 21.25 -6.32 -13.68
CA LEU A 246 21.10 -4.94 -13.17
C LEU A 246 19.64 -4.49 -13.05
N LEU A 247 18.78 -4.95 -13.96
CA LEU A 247 17.43 -4.38 -14.12
C LEU A 247 16.37 -5.11 -13.29
N LYS A 248 16.59 -6.39 -12.98
CA LYS A 248 15.58 -7.27 -12.40
C LYS A 248 16.15 -8.37 -11.51
N LYS A 249 15.75 -8.38 -10.24
CA LYS A 249 16.28 -9.29 -9.21
C LYS A 249 15.97 -10.75 -9.49
N GLU A 250 14.78 -11.04 -9.99
CA GLU A 250 14.35 -12.40 -10.31
C GLU A 250 15.24 -13.04 -11.37
N VAL A 251 15.71 -12.27 -12.35
CA VAL A 251 16.63 -12.76 -13.39
C VAL A 251 18.00 -13.10 -12.79
N ALA A 252 18.50 -12.28 -11.86
CA ALA A 252 19.74 -12.60 -11.14
C ALA A 252 19.61 -13.86 -10.29
N GLN A 253 18.46 -14.06 -9.62
CA GLN A 253 18.18 -15.28 -8.87
C GLN A 253 18.19 -16.52 -9.78
N ASN A 254 17.54 -16.44 -10.94
CA ASN A 254 17.49 -17.54 -11.90
C ASN A 254 18.87 -17.85 -12.49
N ARG A 255 19.67 -16.82 -12.79
CA ARG A 255 21.07 -16.97 -13.22
C ARG A 255 21.93 -17.61 -12.13
N ALA A 256 21.75 -17.20 -10.88
CA ALA A 256 22.47 -17.77 -9.74
C ALA A 256 22.10 -19.26 -9.54
N ALA A 257 20.81 -19.60 -9.66
CA ALA A 257 20.35 -20.97 -9.61
C ALA A 257 20.88 -21.82 -10.77
N LYS A 258 20.91 -21.27 -11.99
CA LYS A 258 21.48 -21.94 -13.17
C LYS A 258 22.99 -22.16 -13.01
N SER A 259 23.70 -21.17 -12.50
CA SER A 259 25.13 -21.28 -12.14
C SER A 259 25.35 -22.38 -11.10
N ALA A 260 24.51 -22.43 -10.05
CA ALA A 260 24.59 -23.48 -9.04
C ALA A 260 24.32 -24.87 -9.63
N LEU A 261 23.31 -25.01 -10.50
CA LEU A 261 23.00 -26.27 -11.20
C LEU A 261 24.20 -26.80 -11.99
N ASN A 262 24.85 -25.92 -12.76
CA ASN A 262 26.03 -26.29 -13.55
C ASN A 262 27.19 -26.76 -12.65
N ASN A 263 27.29 -26.22 -11.44
CA ASN A 263 28.35 -26.52 -10.47
C ASN A 263 27.97 -27.65 -9.48
N LEU A 264 26.80 -28.28 -9.61
CA LEU A 264 26.40 -29.42 -8.75
C LEU A 264 27.30 -30.65 -8.96
N ALA A 265 27.89 -30.81 -10.14
CA ALA A 265 28.85 -31.86 -10.44
C ALA A 265 30.09 -31.80 -9.51
N ASP A 266 30.48 -30.60 -9.08
CA ASP A 266 31.63 -30.36 -8.18
C ASP A 266 31.39 -30.83 -6.74
N MET A 267 30.18 -31.33 -6.42
CA MET A 267 29.83 -31.96 -5.15
C MET A 267 29.71 -33.49 -5.25
N GLY A 268 30.05 -34.10 -6.39
CA GLY A 268 29.93 -35.55 -6.61
C GLY A 268 28.48 -36.02 -6.77
N ILE A 269 27.53 -35.10 -6.99
CA ILE A 269 26.12 -35.40 -7.26
C ILE A 269 26.00 -35.62 -8.76
N THR A 270 25.89 -36.88 -9.17
CA THR A 270 25.60 -37.20 -10.58
C THR A 270 24.19 -36.72 -10.91
N MET A 271 24.11 -35.81 -11.88
CA MET A 271 22.86 -35.55 -12.60
C MET A 271 22.40 -36.89 -13.15
N THR A 272 21.37 -37.50 -12.56
CA THR A 272 20.64 -38.54 -13.27
C THR A 272 19.96 -37.81 -14.41
N THR A 273 20.57 -37.85 -15.59
CA THR A 273 19.86 -37.52 -16.82
C THR A 273 18.57 -38.32 -16.77
N VAL A 274 17.45 -37.61 -17.04
CA VAL A 274 16.14 -38.22 -17.20
C VAL A 274 16.35 -39.50 -18.02
N PRO A 275 15.90 -40.69 -17.58
CA PRO A 275 15.99 -41.85 -18.44
C PRO A 275 15.27 -41.49 -19.72
N GLU A 276 15.91 -41.64 -20.87
CA GLU A 276 15.17 -41.87 -22.11
C GLU A 276 14.27 -43.08 -21.83
N ARG A 277 13.03 -42.82 -21.40
CA ARG A 277 12.00 -43.84 -21.37
C ARG A 277 11.62 -44.01 -22.83
N LYS A 278 12.17 -45.06 -23.43
CA LYS A 278 11.75 -45.57 -24.73
C LYS A 278 10.21 -45.55 -24.78
N PRO A 279 9.61 -45.22 -25.94
CA PRO A 279 8.18 -45.46 -26.11
C PRO A 279 7.94 -46.92 -25.77
N VAL A 280 7.03 -47.19 -24.82
CA VAL A 280 6.59 -48.55 -24.52
C VAL A 280 5.76 -48.99 -25.72
N THR A 281 6.43 -49.44 -26.78
CA THR A 281 5.83 -50.27 -27.82
C THR A 281 5.92 -51.71 -27.33
N THR A 282 4.96 -52.11 -26.52
CA THR A 282 4.61 -53.53 -26.39
C THR A 282 3.15 -53.65 -26.80
N PRO A 283 2.83 -54.51 -27.78
CA PRO A 283 1.44 -54.84 -28.06
C PRO A 283 0.87 -55.48 -26.80
N VAL A 284 -0.20 -54.88 -26.25
CA VAL A 284 -0.92 -55.49 -25.14
C VAL A 284 -1.62 -56.72 -25.70
N ASP A 285 -1.16 -57.90 -25.28
CA ASP A 285 -1.84 -59.17 -25.52
C ASP A 285 -3.24 -59.10 -24.92
N VAL A 286 -4.23 -59.12 -25.80
CA VAL A 286 -5.66 -59.21 -25.49
C VAL A 286 -5.95 -60.66 -25.11
N ASN A 287 -5.57 -61.11 -23.91
CA ASN A 287 -6.02 -62.39 -23.33
C ASN A 287 -5.62 -62.50 -21.85
N ASN A 288 -6.24 -61.71 -20.97
CA ASN A 288 -6.50 -62.16 -19.60
C ASN A 288 -7.57 -61.29 -18.93
N ILE A 289 -8.83 -61.59 -19.21
CA ILE A 289 -9.97 -61.05 -18.46
C ILE A 289 -10.37 -62.13 -17.45
N ASN A 290 -9.92 -61.96 -16.21
CA ASN A 290 -10.61 -62.51 -15.05
C ASN A 290 -11.19 -61.32 -14.29
N ASP A 291 -12.33 -60.82 -14.76
CA ASP A 291 -13.18 -59.90 -14.02
C ASP A 291 -14.08 -60.72 -13.09
N GLU A 292 -13.83 -60.65 -11.79
CA GLU A 292 -14.94 -60.76 -10.84
C GLU A 292 -15.64 -59.40 -10.75
N PRO A 293 -16.98 -59.34 -10.83
CA PRO A 293 -17.70 -58.08 -10.95
C PRO A 293 -17.63 -57.31 -9.63
N ARG A 294 -16.85 -56.23 -9.60
CA ARG A 294 -16.90 -55.25 -8.50
C ARG A 294 -18.24 -54.53 -8.57
N THR A 295 -19.09 -54.83 -7.60
CA THR A 295 -20.43 -54.26 -7.44
C THR A 295 -20.37 -52.75 -7.19
N SER A 296 -20.59 -51.96 -8.24
CA SER A 296 -20.95 -50.55 -8.12
C SER A 296 -22.29 -50.32 -8.82
N THR A 297 -23.11 -49.43 -8.25
CA THR A 297 -24.34 -48.97 -8.87
C THR A 297 -24.01 -48.35 -10.24
N PRO A 298 -24.63 -48.81 -11.35
CA PRO A 298 -24.43 -48.21 -12.66
C PRO A 298 -24.70 -46.71 -12.59
N ILE A 299 -23.82 -45.88 -13.17
CA ILE A 299 -24.13 -44.46 -13.36
C ILE A 299 -25.36 -44.42 -14.27
N GLU A 300 -26.47 -43.88 -13.78
CA GLU A 300 -27.68 -43.66 -14.58
C GLU A 300 -27.43 -42.49 -15.54
N VAL A 301 -26.65 -42.74 -16.60
CA VAL A 301 -26.21 -41.73 -17.58
C VAL A 301 -27.41 -40.98 -18.17
N GLU A 302 -28.53 -41.67 -18.38
CA GLU A 302 -29.78 -41.10 -18.91
C GLU A 302 -30.34 -39.96 -18.04
N LYS A 303 -30.34 -40.11 -16.71
CA LYS A 303 -30.82 -39.05 -15.78
C LYS A 303 -29.85 -37.88 -15.74
N LEU A 304 -28.56 -38.15 -15.90
CA LEU A 304 -27.53 -37.13 -15.94
C LEU A 304 -27.58 -36.33 -17.25
N GLU A 305 -27.81 -36.99 -18.39
CA GLU A 305 -28.05 -36.35 -19.68
C GLU A 305 -29.30 -35.45 -19.65
N GLU A 306 -30.36 -35.88 -18.96
CA GLU A 306 -31.55 -35.05 -18.73
C GLU A 306 -31.23 -33.82 -17.86
N THR A 307 -30.46 -34.01 -16.78
CA THR A 307 -30.05 -32.92 -15.88
C THR A 307 -29.14 -31.90 -16.57
N LEU A 308 -28.25 -32.36 -17.45
CA LEU A 308 -27.34 -31.51 -18.23
C LEU A 308 -28.00 -30.92 -19.48
N GLY A 309 -29.13 -31.48 -19.92
CA GLY A 309 -29.77 -31.12 -21.19
C GLY A 309 -28.93 -31.46 -22.42
N TYR A 310 -28.03 -32.44 -22.33
CA TYR A 310 -27.09 -32.81 -23.39
C TYR A 310 -26.93 -34.33 -23.49
N LYS A 311 -27.04 -34.87 -24.71
CA LYS A 311 -26.81 -36.29 -25.00
C LYS A 311 -25.38 -36.51 -25.48
N PHE A 312 -24.64 -37.39 -24.81
CA PHE A 312 -23.25 -37.67 -25.13
C PHE A 312 -23.14 -38.63 -26.32
N ASN A 313 -22.38 -38.23 -27.34
CA ASN A 313 -22.03 -39.12 -28.45
C ASN A 313 -21.13 -40.28 -28.00
N ASN A 314 -20.35 -40.07 -26.94
CA ASN A 314 -19.55 -41.11 -26.30
C ASN A 314 -19.79 -41.09 -24.78
N GLN A 315 -20.52 -42.07 -24.29
CA GLN A 315 -20.87 -42.22 -22.88
C GLN A 315 -19.64 -42.49 -21.99
N SER A 316 -18.54 -43.02 -22.55
CA SER A 316 -17.32 -43.25 -21.77
C SER A 316 -16.72 -41.94 -21.22
N LEU A 317 -16.96 -40.81 -21.87
CA LEU A 317 -16.43 -39.50 -21.45
C LEU A 317 -17.12 -38.99 -20.18
N ILE A 318 -18.44 -39.16 -20.06
CA ILE A 318 -19.16 -38.72 -18.87
C ILE A 318 -18.89 -39.65 -17.69
N GLU A 319 -18.74 -40.94 -17.97
CA GLU A 319 -18.26 -41.92 -17.01
C GLU A 319 -16.87 -41.57 -16.48
N GLN A 320 -15.93 -41.23 -17.36
CA GLN A 320 -14.58 -40.79 -16.98
C GLN A 320 -14.62 -39.50 -16.15
N ALA A 321 -15.44 -38.51 -16.57
CA ALA A 321 -15.58 -37.23 -15.88
C ALA A 321 -16.11 -37.36 -14.44
N LEU A 322 -16.80 -38.46 -14.13
CA LEU A 322 -17.34 -38.77 -12.82
C LEU A 322 -16.50 -39.79 -12.04
N THR A 323 -15.31 -40.15 -12.51
CA THR A 323 -14.42 -41.09 -11.80
C THR A 323 -13.24 -40.36 -11.19
N HIS A 324 -13.12 -40.41 -9.86
CA HIS A 324 -11.97 -39.90 -9.15
C HIS A 324 -10.78 -40.86 -9.27
N SER A 325 -9.55 -40.33 -9.28
CA SER A 325 -8.28 -41.09 -9.41
C SER A 325 -8.03 -42.17 -8.35
N SER A 326 -8.83 -42.21 -7.29
CA SER A 326 -8.79 -43.28 -6.28
C SER A 326 -9.60 -44.53 -6.65
N TYR A 327 -10.49 -44.43 -7.64
CA TYR A 327 -11.35 -45.52 -8.10
C TYR A 327 -10.76 -46.25 -9.32
N ALA A 328 -9.92 -45.57 -10.11
CA ALA A 328 -9.29 -46.13 -11.30
C ALA A 328 -7.83 -45.67 -11.40
N ASP A 329 -6.93 -46.65 -11.48
CA ASP A 329 -5.47 -46.41 -11.57
C ASP A 329 -5.02 -45.97 -12.98
N ASP A 330 -5.80 -46.29 -14.03
CA ASP A 330 -5.48 -45.87 -15.39
C ASP A 330 -5.81 -44.39 -15.63
N ILE A 331 -4.88 -43.68 -16.28
CA ILE A 331 -4.91 -42.22 -16.47
C ILE A 331 -6.03 -41.73 -17.39
N ASN A 332 -6.51 -42.61 -18.27
CA ASN A 332 -7.63 -42.33 -19.16
C ASN A 332 -8.96 -42.79 -18.58
N SER A 333 -8.95 -43.30 -17.34
CA SER A 333 -10.12 -43.84 -16.66
C SER A 333 -10.64 -42.95 -15.52
N HIS A 334 -9.96 -41.83 -15.22
CA HIS A 334 -10.39 -40.82 -14.25
C HIS A 334 -10.39 -39.39 -14.82
N TYR A 335 -11.02 -38.44 -14.12
CA TYR A 335 -11.36 -37.12 -14.65
C TYR A 335 -10.19 -36.15 -14.81
N ASP A 336 -9.02 -36.37 -14.19
CA ASP A 336 -7.92 -35.39 -14.10
C ASP A 336 -7.52 -34.78 -15.47
N ARG A 337 -7.51 -35.58 -16.55
CA ARG A 337 -7.22 -35.08 -17.91
C ARG A 337 -8.39 -34.28 -18.49
N LEU A 338 -9.63 -34.67 -18.18
CA LEU A 338 -10.84 -33.95 -18.58
C LEU A 338 -11.00 -32.64 -17.81
N GLU A 339 -10.57 -32.59 -16.55
CA GLU A 339 -10.47 -31.36 -15.76
C GLU A 339 -9.50 -30.37 -16.42
N TYR A 340 -8.32 -30.84 -16.82
CA TYR A 340 -7.31 -30.01 -17.50
C TYR A 340 -7.85 -29.32 -18.77
N ILE A 341 -8.63 -30.02 -19.60
CA ILE A 341 -9.28 -29.41 -20.77
C ILE A 341 -10.50 -28.57 -20.38
N GLY A 342 -11.29 -29.02 -19.40
CA GLY A 342 -12.47 -28.33 -18.90
C GLY A 342 -12.16 -26.94 -18.36
N ASP A 343 -11.05 -26.80 -17.62
CA ASP A 343 -10.62 -25.53 -17.03
C ASP A 343 -10.29 -24.47 -18.10
N SER A 344 -9.57 -24.87 -19.16
CA SER A 344 -9.27 -23.98 -20.29
C SER A 344 -10.52 -23.62 -21.10
N VAL A 345 -11.43 -24.59 -21.32
CA VAL A 345 -12.70 -24.34 -22.04
C VAL A 345 -13.59 -23.39 -21.25
N LEU A 346 -13.74 -23.61 -19.95
CA LEU A 346 -14.54 -22.77 -19.06
C LEU A 346 -13.98 -21.34 -19.01
N THR A 347 -12.66 -21.21 -18.92
CA THR A 347 -11.97 -19.92 -18.96
C THR A 347 -12.27 -19.19 -20.27
N ALA A 348 -12.10 -19.86 -21.43
CA ALA A 348 -12.38 -19.27 -22.74
C ALA A 348 -13.86 -18.86 -22.90
N LEU A 349 -14.79 -19.67 -22.39
CA LEU A 349 -16.22 -19.38 -22.42
C LEU A 349 -16.60 -18.12 -21.63
N PHE A 350 -16.17 -18.01 -20.38
CA PHE A 350 -16.44 -16.83 -19.56
C PHE A 350 -15.70 -15.60 -20.08
N THR A 351 -14.47 -15.75 -20.58
CA THR A 351 -13.74 -14.67 -21.25
C THR A 351 -14.52 -14.13 -22.45
N LYS A 352 -14.97 -15.02 -23.35
CA LYS A 352 -15.81 -14.67 -24.52
C LYS A 352 -17.10 -13.97 -24.07
N LEU A 353 -17.83 -14.56 -23.11
CA LEU A 353 -19.08 -14.02 -22.60
C LEU A 353 -18.89 -12.61 -22.04
N HIS A 354 -17.89 -12.42 -21.18
CA HIS A 354 -17.62 -11.13 -20.55
C HIS A 354 -17.14 -10.08 -21.56
N TYR A 355 -16.34 -10.48 -22.56
CA TYR A 355 -15.88 -9.58 -23.62
C TYR A 355 -17.06 -8.97 -24.39
N PHE A 356 -18.07 -9.77 -24.75
CA PHE A 356 -19.23 -9.30 -25.51
C PHE A 356 -20.31 -8.65 -24.64
N LEU A 357 -20.58 -9.16 -23.44
CA LEU A 357 -21.62 -8.61 -22.56
C LEU A 357 -21.22 -7.26 -21.94
N TYR A 358 -19.92 -7.02 -21.76
CA TYR A 358 -19.41 -5.82 -21.08
C TYR A 358 -18.42 -5.05 -21.96
N PRO A 359 -18.85 -4.47 -23.10
CA PRO A 359 -17.99 -3.74 -24.04
C PRO A 359 -17.31 -2.52 -23.41
N GLN A 360 -17.91 -1.93 -22.38
CA GLN A 360 -17.40 -0.76 -21.67
C GLN A 360 -16.35 -1.07 -20.60
N LEU A 361 -16.23 -2.33 -20.17
CA LEU A 361 -15.29 -2.70 -19.11
C LEU A 361 -13.89 -2.96 -19.66
N SER A 362 -12.89 -2.39 -18.99
CA SER A 362 -11.47 -2.66 -19.25
C SER A 362 -11.08 -4.08 -18.85
N SER A 363 -10.02 -4.63 -19.47
CA SER A 363 -9.48 -5.96 -19.15
C SER A 363 -9.21 -6.14 -17.65
N GLY A 364 -8.67 -5.11 -16.98
CA GLY A 364 -8.42 -5.12 -15.54
C GLY A 364 -9.66 -5.33 -14.66
N ARG A 365 -10.87 -5.01 -15.14
CA ARG A 365 -12.14 -5.31 -14.46
C ARG A 365 -12.75 -6.65 -14.92
N LEU A 366 -12.49 -7.06 -16.16
CA LEU A 366 -12.94 -8.34 -16.69
C LEU A 366 -12.22 -9.54 -16.04
N THR A 367 -10.92 -9.40 -15.71
CA THR A 367 -10.13 -10.48 -15.11
C THR A 367 -10.63 -10.89 -13.71
N PRO A 368 -10.85 -9.98 -12.74
CA PRO A 368 -11.46 -10.35 -11.45
C PRO A 368 -12.88 -10.89 -11.58
N LEU A 369 -13.65 -10.37 -12.54
CA LEU A 369 -15.00 -10.85 -12.83
C LEU A 369 -14.97 -12.30 -13.34
N ARG A 370 -14.03 -12.63 -14.24
CA ARG A 370 -13.79 -14.01 -14.67
C ARG A 370 -13.40 -14.90 -13.50
N ALA A 371 -12.40 -14.51 -12.71
CA ALA A 371 -11.93 -15.28 -11.56
C ALA A 371 -13.07 -15.58 -10.57
N SER A 372 -13.92 -14.60 -10.28
CA SER A 372 -15.08 -14.78 -9.39
C SER A 372 -16.19 -15.67 -9.97
N ASN A 373 -16.18 -15.92 -11.29
CA ASN A 373 -17.14 -16.81 -11.95
C ASN A 373 -16.64 -18.25 -12.08
N ILE A 374 -15.33 -18.46 -12.12
CA ILE A 374 -14.68 -19.77 -12.21
C ILE A 374 -14.04 -20.23 -10.89
N ASP A 375 -14.38 -19.57 -9.79
CA ASP A 375 -13.87 -19.91 -8.46
C ASP A 375 -14.29 -21.32 -8.01
N THR A 376 -13.37 -22.02 -7.34
CA THR A 376 -13.55 -23.41 -6.90
C THR A 376 -14.79 -23.58 -6.01
N GLU A 377 -15.06 -22.66 -5.08
CA GLU A 377 -16.23 -22.74 -4.21
C GLU A 377 -17.53 -22.63 -5.03
N LYS A 378 -17.56 -21.70 -5.98
CA LYS A 378 -18.72 -21.46 -6.84
C LYS A 378 -19.02 -22.65 -7.74
N LEU A 379 -17.99 -23.24 -8.36
CA LEU A 379 -18.13 -24.44 -9.17
C LEU A 379 -18.58 -25.64 -8.33
N ALA A 380 -18.04 -25.80 -7.12
CA ALA A 380 -18.49 -26.84 -6.19
C ALA A 380 -19.97 -26.66 -5.79
N ARG A 381 -20.40 -25.43 -5.50
CA ARG A 381 -21.82 -25.13 -5.22
C ARG A 381 -22.72 -25.45 -6.42
N ALA A 382 -22.27 -25.17 -7.64
CA ALA A 382 -23.01 -25.54 -8.84
C ALA A 382 -23.12 -27.06 -8.99
N ALA A 383 -22.01 -27.80 -8.81
CA ALA A 383 -22.00 -29.26 -8.85
C ALA A 383 -22.92 -29.89 -7.78
N VAL A 384 -22.98 -29.31 -6.58
CA VAL A 384 -23.89 -29.77 -5.52
C VAL A 384 -25.35 -29.43 -5.86
N ARG A 385 -25.63 -28.20 -6.30
CA ARG A 385 -26.98 -27.72 -6.64
C ARG A 385 -27.62 -28.55 -7.76
N HIS A 386 -26.82 -28.99 -8.73
CA HIS A 386 -27.27 -29.82 -9.85
C HIS A 386 -27.13 -31.33 -9.58
N GLY A 387 -26.81 -31.74 -8.35
CA GLY A 387 -26.74 -33.16 -7.99
C GLY A 387 -25.57 -33.93 -8.61
N LEU A 388 -24.62 -33.29 -9.29
CA LEU A 388 -23.51 -33.97 -9.97
C LEU A 388 -22.63 -34.79 -8.99
N HIS A 389 -22.50 -34.29 -7.76
CA HIS A 389 -21.76 -34.97 -6.69
C HIS A 389 -22.31 -36.37 -6.34
N THR A 390 -23.59 -36.67 -6.59
CA THR A 390 -24.18 -37.98 -6.28
C THR A 390 -23.76 -39.07 -7.26
N TYR A 391 -23.22 -38.69 -8.42
CA TYR A 391 -22.79 -39.61 -9.47
C TYR A 391 -21.26 -39.86 -9.45
N LEU A 392 -20.53 -39.24 -8.51
CA LEU A 392 -19.07 -39.34 -8.41
C LEU A 392 -18.63 -40.71 -7.87
N ARG A 393 -17.81 -41.44 -8.64
CA ARG A 393 -17.17 -42.70 -8.25
C ARG A 393 -15.85 -42.43 -7.53
N HIS A 394 -15.74 -42.86 -6.27
CA HIS A 394 -14.51 -42.77 -5.50
C HIS A 394 -14.41 -43.89 -4.45
N ASP A 395 -13.22 -44.46 -4.26
CA ASP A 395 -12.95 -45.43 -3.17
C ASP A 395 -12.38 -44.79 -1.89
N LYS A 396 -12.36 -43.45 -1.80
CA LYS A 396 -11.95 -42.76 -0.56
C LYS A 396 -13.00 -42.97 0.54
N PRO A 397 -12.63 -43.46 1.75
CA PRO A 397 -13.56 -43.55 2.87
C PRO A 397 -14.06 -42.16 3.29
N LEU A 398 -15.32 -42.10 3.72
CA LEU A 398 -16.03 -40.87 4.11
C LEU A 398 -15.22 -40.00 5.09
N LEU A 399 -15.41 -38.69 4.95
CA LEU A 399 -14.73 -37.54 5.60
C LEU A 399 -14.44 -37.62 7.12
N GLN A 400 -15.02 -38.56 7.86
CA GLN A 400 -14.80 -38.73 9.29
C GLN A 400 -13.37 -39.20 9.61
N ASP A 401 -12.81 -40.09 8.78
CA ASP A 401 -11.44 -40.60 8.99
C ASP A 401 -10.37 -39.56 8.63
N GLN A 402 -10.64 -38.67 7.67
CA GLN A 402 -9.68 -37.63 7.26
C GLN A 402 -9.49 -36.55 8.32
N LYS A 403 -10.54 -36.24 9.10
CA LYS A 403 -10.44 -35.31 10.22
C LYS A 403 -9.55 -35.90 11.32
N GLU A 404 -9.74 -37.18 11.65
CA GLU A 404 -8.87 -37.87 12.61
C GLU A 404 -7.43 -38.05 12.10
N GLN A 405 -7.22 -38.36 10.82
CA GLN A 405 -5.88 -38.55 10.26
C GLN A 405 -5.11 -37.23 10.14
N LYS A 406 -5.82 -36.14 9.81
CA LYS A 406 -5.28 -34.76 9.83
C LYS A 406 -4.95 -34.34 11.25
N GLU A 407 -5.83 -34.57 12.22
CA GLU A 407 -5.57 -34.28 13.64
C GLU A 407 -4.41 -35.12 14.21
N ARG A 408 -4.26 -36.39 13.82
CA ARG A 408 -3.11 -37.22 14.20
C ARG A 408 -1.80 -36.74 13.57
N LYS A 409 -1.81 -36.35 12.29
CA LYS A 409 -0.65 -35.75 11.61
C LYS A 409 -0.27 -34.40 12.22
N ASP A 410 -1.25 -33.55 12.51
CA ASP A 410 -1.03 -32.23 13.09
C ASP A 410 -0.49 -32.36 14.53
N LYS A 411 -1.00 -33.31 15.33
CA LYS A 411 -0.43 -33.63 16.67
C LYS A 411 0.99 -34.19 16.59
N ALA A 412 1.29 -35.07 15.63
CA ALA A 412 2.64 -35.61 15.46
C ALA A 412 3.64 -34.53 15.00
N LYS A 413 3.22 -33.65 14.09
CA LYS A 413 4.01 -32.51 13.62
C LYS A 413 4.28 -31.51 14.75
N LEU A 414 3.27 -31.18 15.56
CA LEU A 414 3.42 -30.33 16.74
C LEU A 414 4.39 -30.92 17.77
N LYS A 415 4.37 -32.25 17.97
CA LYS A 415 5.29 -32.95 18.89
C LYS A 415 6.73 -32.92 18.36
N ALA A 416 6.95 -33.17 17.07
CA ALA A 416 8.26 -33.09 16.43
C ALA A 416 8.83 -31.66 16.46
N ASP A 417 7.99 -30.65 16.20
CA ASP A 417 8.38 -29.25 16.26
C ASP A 417 8.71 -28.82 17.71
N ARG A 418 7.98 -29.32 18.71
CA ARG A 418 8.31 -29.09 20.13
C ARG A 418 9.64 -29.73 20.53
N GLU A 419 9.91 -30.96 20.10
CA GLU A 419 11.16 -31.65 20.41
C GLU A 419 12.37 -31.00 19.71
N LYS A 420 12.19 -30.55 18.46
CA LYS A 420 13.21 -29.79 17.73
C LYS A 420 13.49 -28.44 18.38
N LYS A 421 12.44 -27.69 18.77
CA LYS A 421 12.58 -26.43 19.51
C LYS A 421 13.25 -26.64 20.87
N ALA A 422 12.95 -27.73 21.57
CA ALA A 422 13.61 -28.07 22.84
C ALA A 422 15.09 -28.40 22.67
N LYS A 423 15.47 -29.15 21.62
CA LYS A 423 16.89 -29.43 21.29
C LYS A 423 17.64 -28.15 20.89
N GLU A 424 17.02 -27.29 20.09
CA GLU A 424 17.58 -25.97 19.72
C GLU A 424 17.71 -25.05 20.95
N GLN A 425 16.75 -25.05 21.87
CA GLN A 425 16.85 -24.30 23.13
C GLN A 425 17.95 -24.83 24.06
N ALA A 426 18.10 -26.16 24.18
CA ALA A 426 19.16 -26.77 24.97
C ALA A 426 20.55 -26.47 24.39
N GLN A 427 20.69 -26.48 23.07
CA GLN A 427 21.94 -26.09 22.40
C GLN A 427 22.24 -24.60 22.63
N LYS A 428 21.25 -23.72 22.45
CA LYS A 428 21.38 -22.29 22.75
C LYS A 428 21.74 -22.02 24.21
N GLN A 429 21.19 -22.77 25.17
CA GLN A 429 21.56 -22.64 26.57
C GLN A 429 23.01 -23.05 26.84
N ARG A 430 23.50 -24.12 26.19
CA ARG A 430 24.88 -24.57 26.35
C ARG A 430 25.89 -23.57 25.78
N GLU A 431 25.60 -23.06 24.58
CA GLU A 431 26.38 -21.99 23.94
C GLU A 431 26.33 -20.68 24.74
N ALA A 432 25.18 -20.34 25.35
CA ALA A 432 25.05 -19.18 26.22
C ALA A 432 25.85 -19.30 27.52
N ILE A 433 25.97 -20.50 28.11
CA ILE A 433 26.77 -20.72 29.33
C ILE A 433 28.27 -20.56 29.03
N GLU A 434 28.76 -21.11 27.91
CA GLU A 434 30.16 -20.94 27.49
C GLU A 434 30.46 -19.48 27.11
N ALA A 435 29.54 -18.80 26.42
CA ALA A 435 29.66 -17.38 26.11
C ALA A 435 29.69 -16.50 27.37
N ALA A 436 28.86 -16.80 28.37
CA ALA A 436 28.84 -16.09 29.65
C ALA A 436 30.14 -16.28 30.45
N GLN A 437 30.76 -17.47 30.40
CA GLN A 437 32.05 -17.71 31.04
C GLN A 437 33.20 -16.97 30.34
N ARG A 438 33.14 -16.80 29.01
CA ARG A 438 34.11 -16.03 28.24
C ARG A 438 33.97 -14.52 28.45
N SER A 439 32.74 -14.01 28.55
CA SER A 439 32.44 -12.59 28.86
C SER A 439 33.05 -12.19 30.20
N ARG A 440 32.79 -12.93 31.28
CA ARG A 440 33.27 -12.57 32.63
C ARG A 440 34.79 -12.43 32.74
N ARG A 441 35.56 -13.16 31.92
CA ARG A 441 37.03 -13.04 31.89
C ARG A 441 37.50 -11.79 31.16
N LEU A 442 36.76 -11.35 30.13
CA LEU A 442 37.02 -10.11 29.41
C LEU A 442 36.56 -8.90 30.22
N ASP A 443 35.38 -8.99 30.86
CA ASP A 443 34.80 -7.93 31.69
C ASP A 443 35.69 -7.59 32.91
N ALA A 444 36.32 -8.60 33.53
CA ALA A 444 37.25 -8.39 34.65
C ALA A 444 38.55 -7.69 34.23
N ALA A 445 39.06 -7.97 33.03
CA ALA A 445 40.25 -7.31 32.49
C ALA A 445 39.95 -5.88 32.02
N GLU A 446 38.76 -5.65 31.47
CA GLU A 446 38.30 -4.34 31.01
C GLU A 446 37.96 -3.40 32.19
N ALA A 447 37.40 -3.91 33.28
CA ALA A 447 37.12 -3.14 34.50
C ALA A 447 38.39 -2.57 35.15
N GLN A 448 39.50 -3.30 35.08
CA GLN A 448 40.77 -2.87 35.66
C GLN A 448 41.45 -1.78 34.81
N LEU A 449 41.27 -1.84 33.48
CA LEU A 449 41.78 -0.83 32.54
C LEU A 449 40.94 0.47 32.57
N LYS A 450 39.63 0.37 32.79
CA LYS A 450 38.72 1.52 32.97
C LYS A 450 38.99 2.29 34.28
N ALA A 451 39.37 1.60 35.36
CA ALA A 451 39.67 2.24 36.63
C ALA A 451 40.88 3.19 36.54
N ASP A 452 41.93 2.79 35.80
CA ASP A 452 43.13 3.60 35.60
C ASP A 452 42.87 4.80 34.66
N GLN A 453 42.02 4.61 33.62
CA GLN A 453 41.63 5.69 32.69
C GLN A 453 40.75 6.78 33.35
N LEU A 454 39.82 6.42 34.23
CA LEU A 454 38.90 7.35 34.91
C LEU A 454 39.63 8.40 35.77
N THR A 455 40.76 8.03 36.37
CA THR A 455 41.62 8.93 37.16
C THR A 455 42.35 9.95 36.30
N GLU A 456 42.71 9.61 35.07
CA GLU A 456 43.41 10.49 34.13
C GLU A 456 42.43 11.41 33.38
N GLU A 457 41.22 10.91 33.07
CA GLU A 457 40.14 11.67 32.40
C GLU A 457 39.55 12.80 33.27
N SER A 458 39.41 12.61 34.59
CA SER A 458 38.91 13.66 35.49
C SER A 458 39.83 14.89 35.58
N LEU A 459 41.15 14.70 35.38
CA LEU A 459 42.14 15.78 35.31
C LEU A 459 42.09 16.55 33.99
N LEU A 460 41.71 15.89 32.89
CA LEU A 460 41.58 16.47 31.54
C LEU A 460 40.24 17.21 31.35
N ALA A 461 39.13 16.69 31.89
CA ALA A 461 37.77 17.21 31.67
C ALA A 461 37.49 18.59 32.31
N GLY A 462 38.15 18.93 33.43
CA GLY A 462 37.99 20.22 34.11
C GLY A 462 38.87 21.35 33.55
N ARG A 463 39.71 21.08 32.53
CA ARG A 463 40.69 22.04 31.99
C ARG A 463 41.55 22.68 33.11
N GLY A 464 41.92 21.88 34.11
CA GLY A 464 42.68 22.28 35.31
C GLY A 464 41.86 22.80 36.50
N ILE A 465 40.52 22.80 36.43
CA ILE A 465 39.60 23.17 37.52
C ILE A 465 39.03 21.89 38.12
N MET A 466 39.26 21.69 39.42
CA MET A 466 38.74 20.55 40.16
C MET A 466 37.68 21.06 41.13
N PHE A 467 36.42 21.02 40.69
CA PHE A 467 35.27 21.36 41.50
C PHE A 467 34.34 20.15 41.60
N TYR A 468 34.12 19.69 42.84
CA TYR A 468 33.21 18.61 43.17
C TYR A 468 32.45 18.97 44.46
N ARG A 469 31.13 18.74 44.48
CA ARG A 469 30.29 18.91 45.67
C ARG A 469 29.17 17.88 45.70
N LEU A 470 28.78 17.50 46.91
CA LEU A 470 27.59 16.70 47.18
C LEU A 470 26.54 17.63 47.76
N LEU A 471 25.42 17.81 47.06
CA LEU A 471 24.33 18.69 47.46
C LEU A 471 23.00 17.94 47.43
N GLU A 472 22.08 18.33 48.31
CA GLU A 472 20.73 17.77 48.35
C GLU A 472 19.85 18.44 47.28
N ALA A 473 19.23 17.62 46.42
CA ALA A 473 18.42 18.11 45.31
C ALA A 473 17.03 18.59 45.76
N VAL A 474 16.66 19.81 45.38
CA VAL A 474 15.35 20.41 45.64
C VAL A 474 14.69 20.78 44.31
N PRO A 475 13.45 20.35 44.04
CA PRO A 475 12.75 20.74 42.81
C PRO A 475 12.36 22.22 42.85
N PHE A 476 12.55 22.93 41.74
CA PHE A 476 12.00 24.28 41.57
C PHE A 476 11.32 24.42 40.19
N GLN A 477 10.39 25.38 40.08
CA GLN A 477 9.75 25.67 38.81
C GLN A 477 10.69 26.47 37.90
N GLY A 478 11.28 25.81 36.92
CA GLY A 478 12.19 26.40 35.93
C GLY A 478 12.04 25.73 34.56
N ASN A 479 12.43 26.44 33.51
CA ASN A 479 12.43 25.93 32.13
C ASN A 479 13.86 25.51 31.73
N GLY A 480 13.97 24.44 30.95
CA GLY A 480 15.25 23.92 30.46
C GLY A 480 16.07 23.18 31.52
N ASP A 481 17.39 23.32 31.46
CA ASP A 481 18.40 22.56 32.21
C ASP A 481 19.31 23.44 33.07
N LYS A 482 18.83 24.62 33.49
CA LYS A 482 19.60 25.56 34.30
C LYS A 482 19.31 25.37 35.78
N ILE A 483 20.33 25.03 36.55
CA ILE A 483 20.24 24.74 37.99
C ILE A 483 20.55 25.96 38.85
N LYS A 484 20.10 25.96 40.11
CA LYS A 484 20.49 26.95 41.12
C LYS A 484 21.51 26.36 42.07
N LEU A 485 22.64 27.05 42.25
CA LEU A 485 23.71 26.63 43.15
C LEU A 485 23.80 27.55 44.39
N PRO A 486 24.41 27.08 45.49
CA PRO A 486 24.68 27.93 46.65
C PRO A 486 25.72 29.03 46.37
N PRO A 487 25.68 30.15 47.09
CA PRO A 487 26.72 31.19 47.05
C PRO A 487 28.13 30.68 47.37
N SER A 488 28.30 29.66 48.23
CA SER A 488 29.62 29.06 48.50
C SER A 488 30.29 28.47 47.26
N CYS A 489 29.50 27.87 46.36
CA CYS A 489 30.00 27.35 45.08
C CYS A 489 30.50 28.46 44.16
N PHE A 490 29.87 29.64 44.19
CA PHE A 490 30.31 30.81 43.42
C PHE A 490 31.72 31.23 43.81
N ASN A 491 32.00 31.35 45.12
CA ASN A 491 33.30 31.79 45.62
C ASN A 491 34.41 30.81 45.22
N GLU A 492 34.19 29.51 45.36
CA GLU A 492 35.18 28.49 45.01
C GLU A 492 35.45 28.41 43.50
N LEU A 493 34.40 28.52 42.68
CA LEU A 493 34.55 28.57 41.21
C LEU A 493 35.23 29.87 40.76
N SER A 494 35.01 30.97 41.47
CA SER A 494 35.70 32.24 41.24
C SER A 494 37.18 32.14 41.58
N ASP A 495 37.53 31.54 42.72
CA ASP A 495 38.92 31.34 43.15
C ASP A 495 39.70 30.44 42.18
N GLN A 496 39.03 29.47 41.54
CA GLN A 496 39.62 28.59 40.53
C GLN A 496 39.60 29.17 39.09
N GLY A 497 39.12 30.41 38.91
CA GLY A 497 39.10 31.09 37.60
C GLY A 497 38.15 30.47 36.58
N ALA A 498 37.02 29.90 37.02
CA ALA A 498 36.05 29.24 36.13
C ALA A 498 35.31 30.22 35.22
N PHE A 499 35.00 31.43 35.71
CA PHE A 499 34.26 32.45 34.95
C PHE A 499 35.01 33.01 33.75
N ASP A 500 36.34 32.96 33.76
CA ASP A 500 37.19 33.40 32.65
C ASP A 500 37.21 32.39 31.48
N LYS A 501 36.68 31.17 31.69
CA LYS A 501 36.73 30.06 30.72
C LYS A 501 35.44 29.87 29.91
N GLY A 502 34.47 30.77 30.06
CA GLY A 502 33.19 30.76 29.33
C GLY A 502 32.00 30.34 30.20
N PRO A 503 30.89 29.90 29.59
CA PRO A 503 29.71 29.45 30.34
C PRO A 503 30.02 28.25 31.23
N LEU A 504 29.43 28.21 32.42
CA LEU A 504 29.65 27.15 33.40
C LEU A 504 28.71 25.98 33.16
N TYR A 505 29.28 24.78 33.08
CA TYR A 505 28.53 23.53 32.97
C TYR A 505 28.92 22.56 34.09
N PHE A 506 27.94 21.78 34.52
CA PHE A 506 28.11 20.81 35.59
C PHE A 506 27.57 19.46 35.17
N GLN A 507 28.33 18.41 35.47
CA GLN A 507 27.88 17.03 35.41
C GLN A 507 27.18 16.70 36.73
N LEU A 508 25.98 16.15 36.64
CA LEU A 508 25.14 15.73 37.76
C LEU A 508 25.01 14.21 37.75
N SER A 509 25.30 13.58 38.89
CA SER A 509 25.13 12.15 39.13
C SER A 509 24.38 11.91 40.44
N PRO A 510 23.36 11.03 40.48
CA PRO A 510 22.73 10.64 41.73
C PRO A 510 23.70 9.78 42.56
N VAL A 511 23.68 9.98 43.89
CA VAL A 511 24.49 9.20 44.82
C VAL A 511 23.62 8.06 45.37
N ASN A 512 23.83 6.85 44.88
CA ASN A 512 23.09 5.69 45.37
C ASN A 512 23.68 5.19 46.69
N GLU A 513 22.92 5.29 47.79
CA GLU A 513 23.22 4.55 49.01
C GLU A 513 22.80 3.09 48.82
N GLU A 514 23.68 2.23 48.31
CA GLU A 514 23.44 0.78 48.33
C GLU A 514 24.34 0.08 49.37
N GLY A 515 23.75 -0.09 50.55
CA GLY A 515 24.01 -1.21 51.43
C GLY A 515 22.74 -2.04 51.61
N SER A 516 22.25 -2.74 50.57
CA SER A 516 21.38 -3.90 50.78
C SER A 516 21.40 -4.86 49.60
N LEU A 517 21.88 -6.07 49.89
CA LEU A 517 21.84 -7.25 49.02
C LEU A 517 20.40 -7.54 48.59
N ASN A 518 20.12 -7.57 47.29
CA ASN A 518 19.14 -8.46 46.71
C ASN A 518 19.46 -8.76 45.24
N THR A 519 19.75 -10.02 44.99
CA THR A 519 19.89 -10.63 43.66
C THR A 519 18.55 -10.68 42.94
N ASN A 520 18.45 -10.02 41.80
CA ASN A 520 17.70 -10.50 40.63
C ASN A 520 18.26 -9.85 39.36
N ALA A 521 18.50 -10.69 38.35
CA ALA A 521 19.21 -10.37 37.13
C ALA A 521 18.34 -9.65 36.08
N ALA A 522 19.02 -8.89 35.22
CA ALA A 522 18.59 -8.31 33.96
C ALA A 522 17.81 -6.98 34.02
N ASP A 523 18.46 -5.94 34.54
CA ASP A 523 18.44 -4.63 33.88
C ASP A 523 19.76 -3.92 34.22
N GLN A 524 20.61 -3.63 33.23
CA GLN A 524 21.78 -2.79 33.46
C GLN A 524 21.28 -1.35 33.65
N GLY A 525 20.91 -1.00 34.88
CA GLY A 525 20.64 0.39 35.26
C GLY A 525 21.92 1.21 35.07
N SER A 526 22.08 1.83 33.90
CA SER A 526 23.18 2.75 33.66
C SER A 526 23.13 3.86 34.71
N HIS A 527 24.27 4.24 35.27
CA HIS A 527 24.38 5.49 36.00
C HIS A 527 23.75 6.60 35.15
N ARG A 528 22.66 7.21 35.62
CA ARG A 528 22.00 8.31 34.91
C ARG A 528 22.76 9.59 35.22
N THR A 529 23.67 9.96 34.32
CA THR A 529 24.39 11.24 34.40
C THR A 529 23.77 12.22 33.43
N THR A 530 23.50 13.45 33.87
CA THR A 530 23.04 14.52 32.99
C THR A 530 23.90 15.77 33.21
N HIS A 531 23.98 16.63 32.21
CA HIS A 531 24.68 17.90 32.31
C HIS A 531 23.70 19.05 32.46
N SER A 532 24.14 20.13 33.06
CA SER A 532 23.30 21.30 33.31
C SER A 532 24.13 22.58 33.35
N GLY A 533 23.53 23.68 32.91
CA GLY A 533 24.08 25.03 33.09
C GLY A 533 23.65 25.64 34.43
N VAL A 534 24.22 26.78 34.80
CA VAL A 534 23.78 27.52 36.01
C VAL A 534 22.85 28.66 35.64
N LEU A 535 21.74 28.77 36.36
CA LEU A 535 20.81 29.89 36.29
C LEU A 535 21.29 31.05 37.16
N GLU A 536 21.50 30.79 38.46
CA GLU A 536 21.87 31.77 39.48
C GLU A 536 22.44 31.07 40.72
N PHE A 537 23.18 31.83 41.55
CA PHE A 537 23.81 31.34 42.78
C PHE A 537 23.02 31.78 44.03
N THR A 538 21.75 31.37 44.12
CA THR A 538 20.81 31.81 45.17
C THR A 538 20.23 30.66 46.00
N ALA A 539 20.69 29.42 45.79
CA ALA A 539 20.20 28.27 46.55
C ALA A 539 20.68 28.32 48.02
N GLU A 540 19.93 27.68 48.92
CA GLU A 540 20.35 27.53 50.31
C GLU A 540 21.62 26.66 50.40
N GLU A 541 22.51 26.99 51.34
CA GLU A 541 23.76 26.24 51.53
C GLU A 541 23.46 24.75 51.81
N GLY A 542 24.13 23.87 51.05
CA GLY A 542 23.89 22.42 51.10
C GLY A 542 22.84 21.90 50.11
N PHE A 543 22.08 22.78 49.45
CA PHE A 543 21.01 22.40 48.51
C PHE A 543 21.29 22.85 47.08
N VAL A 544 20.71 22.14 46.12
CA VAL A 544 20.75 22.49 44.69
C VAL A 544 19.34 22.48 44.10
N GLY A 545 18.98 23.59 43.46
CA GLY A 545 17.70 23.72 42.79
C GLY A 545 17.73 23.05 41.42
N LEU A 546 16.95 22.00 41.21
CA LEU A 546 16.81 21.30 39.94
C LEU A 546 15.48 21.64 39.23
N PRO A 547 15.50 21.99 37.93
CA PRO A 547 14.27 22.14 37.15
C PRO A 547 13.65 20.77 36.82
N PRO A 548 12.34 20.69 36.47
CA PRO A 548 11.63 19.43 36.26
C PRO A 548 12.26 18.54 35.19
N HIS A 549 12.87 19.13 34.15
CA HIS A 549 13.56 18.40 33.09
C HIS A 549 14.79 17.63 33.60
N VAL A 550 15.64 18.29 34.39
CA VAL A 550 16.85 17.69 34.98
C VAL A 550 16.47 16.64 36.01
N TRP A 551 15.43 16.92 36.81
CA TRP A 551 14.88 15.97 37.77
C TRP A 551 14.43 14.65 37.12
N GLN A 552 13.68 14.73 36.00
CA GLN A 552 13.18 13.56 35.28
C GLN A 552 14.31 12.71 34.65
N ASN A 553 15.39 13.36 34.20
CA ASN A 553 16.53 12.66 33.62
C ASN A 553 17.40 11.99 34.69
N LEU A 554 17.53 12.58 35.88
CA LEU A 554 18.29 12.02 36.99
C LEU A 554 17.55 10.92 37.76
N PHE A 555 16.25 11.09 38.01
CA PHE A 555 15.48 10.22 38.91
C PHE A 555 14.41 9.41 38.19
N ALA A 556 14.46 8.08 38.35
CA ALA A 556 13.44 7.17 37.86
C ALA A 556 12.36 6.94 38.94
N ILE A 557 11.33 7.79 38.96
CA ILE A 557 10.10 7.67 39.78
C ILE A 557 10.24 8.18 41.24
N ASP A 558 9.21 8.92 41.69
CA ASP A 558 9.04 9.53 43.01
C ASP A 558 9.39 8.57 44.16
N THR A 559 10.63 8.68 44.65
CA THR A 559 11.07 8.07 45.90
C THR A 559 11.09 9.18 46.95
N LEU A 560 10.40 8.96 48.07
CA LEU A 560 10.20 9.92 49.16
C LEU A 560 11.46 10.22 50.00
N THR A 561 12.65 10.06 49.43
CA THR A 561 13.95 10.19 50.11
C THR A 561 14.70 11.41 49.60
N SER A 562 15.39 12.13 50.50
CA SER A 562 16.34 13.19 50.14
C SER A 562 17.34 12.69 49.11
N HIS A 563 17.29 13.20 47.88
CA HIS A 563 18.18 12.79 46.80
C HIS A 563 19.48 13.59 46.87
N MET A 564 20.55 12.97 47.35
CA MET A 564 21.89 13.53 47.26
C MET A 564 22.39 13.39 45.82
N ILE A 565 22.86 14.51 45.26
CA ILE A 565 23.49 14.53 43.94
C ILE A 565 24.93 14.99 44.05
N GLU A 566 25.78 14.37 43.25
CA GLU A 566 27.13 14.79 43.02
C GLU A 566 27.16 15.77 41.85
N ILE A 567 27.78 16.92 42.07
CA ILE A 567 27.96 17.99 41.10
C ILE A 567 29.45 18.14 40.82
N ARG A 568 29.85 17.95 39.56
CA ARG A 568 31.22 18.13 39.10
C ARG A 568 31.29 19.18 38.01
N TYR A 569 32.29 20.06 38.06
CA TYR A 569 32.52 21.00 36.97
C TYR A 569 32.97 20.25 35.71
N ALA A 570 32.33 20.54 34.58
CA ALA A 570 32.59 19.89 33.31
C ALA A 570 32.79 20.94 32.21
N TRP A 571 33.80 20.73 31.36
CA TRP A 571 33.92 21.50 30.12
C TRP A 571 33.20 20.78 28.99
N LEU A 572 32.28 21.47 28.32
CA LEU A 572 31.53 20.92 27.18
C LEU A 572 31.90 21.63 25.88
N PRO A 573 32.24 20.88 24.81
CA PRO A 573 32.43 21.45 23.49
C PRO A 573 31.08 21.92 22.91
N LYS A 574 31.14 22.86 21.96
CA LYS A 574 29.98 23.27 21.17
C LYS A 574 29.48 22.09 20.34
N GLY A 575 28.17 21.80 20.43
CA GLY A 575 27.55 20.75 19.63
C GLY A 575 27.58 21.08 18.14
N THR A 576 27.83 20.07 17.31
CA THR A 576 27.73 20.19 15.85
C THR A 576 26.69 19.26 15.25
N TYR A 577 26.39 18.14 15.93
CA TYR A 577 25.41 17.17 15.48
C TYR A 577 24.69 16.51 16.65
N ALA A 578 23.39 16.27 16.50
CA ALA A 578 22.56 15.53 17.44
C ALA A 578 21.63 14.56 16.71
N LYS A 579 21.63 13.30 17.15
CA LYS A 579 20.70 12.27 16.69
C LYS A 579 19.61 12.06 17.72
N LEU A 580 18.37 12.33 17.33
CA LEU A 580 17.22 12.34 18.22
C LEU A 580 16.21 11.27 17.81
N GLN A 581 15.57 10.66 18.81
CA GLN A 581 14.49 9.70 18.59
C GLN A 581 13.26 10.12 19.39
N PRO A 582 12.13 10.41 18.73
CA PRO A 582 10.87 10.66 19.43
C PRO A 582 10.34 9.34 20.00
N ASP A 583 9.72 9.42 21.18
CA ASP A 583 9.10 8.28 21.86
C ASP A 583 7.81 7.80 21.15
N ARG A 584 7.24 8.65 20.29
CA ARG A 584 5.99 8.39 19.54
C ARG A 584 6.17 8.73 18.06
N VAL A 585 5.43 8.00 17.21
CA VAL A 585 5.38 8.26 15.77
C VAL A 585 4.69 9.62 15.51
N GLY A 586 5.15 10.37 14.50
CA GLY A 586 4.48 11.59 14.04
C GLY A 586 5.17 12.90 14.38
N PHE A 587 6.29 12.89 15.12
CA PHE A 587 7.08 14.12 15.34
C PHE A 587 7.66 14.70 14.05
N SER A 588 8.21 13.83 13.16
CA SER A 588 8.75 14.26 11.86
C SER A 588 7.69 14.81 10.91
N ASP A 589 6.42 14.51 11.17
CA ASP A 589 5.27 15.00 10.39
C ASP A 589 4.80 16.40 10.82
N LEU A 590 5.34 16.94 11.93
CA LEU A 590 5.00 18.27 12.40
C LEU A 590 5.48 19.34 11.39
N PRO A 591 4.64 20.35 11.07
CA PRO A 591 5.07 21.51 10.29
C PRO A 591 6.19 22.22 11.01
N ASN A 592 7.23 22.56 10.26
CA ASN A 592 8.33 23.35 10.77
C ASN A 592 8.95 22.74 12.05
N HIS A 593 9.05 21.40 12.11
CA HIS A 593 9.68 20.68 13.24
C HIS A 593 11.07 21.23 13.59
N LYS A 594 11.78 21.81 12.62
CA LYS A 594 13.03 22.54 12.83
C LYS A 594 12.87 23.76 13.75
N ALA A 595 11.93 24.67 13.47
CA ALA A 595 11.68 25.84 14.32
C ALA A 595 11.15 25.43 15.70
N ILE A 596 10.30 24.40 15.77
CA ILE A 596 9.79 23.89 17.04
C ILE A 596 10.93 23.34 17.91
N LEU A 597 11.82 22.54 17.31
CA LEU A 597 13.02 22.04 17.98
C LEU A 597 13.93 23.19 18.40
N GLU A 598 14.13 24.17 17.54
CA GLU A 598 14.96 25.34 17.83
C GLU A 598 14.43 26.14 19.03
N THR A 599 13.13 26.45 19.05
CA THR A 599 12.48 27.13 20.18
C THR A 599 12.61 26.33 21.47
N SER A 600 12.46 25.00 21.40
CA SER A 600 12.62 24.13 22.56
C SER A 600 14.08 24.09 23.04
N LEU A 601 15.04 23.82 22.15
CA LEU A 601 16.46 23.68 22.47
C LEU A 601 17.08 24.98 22.98
N ARG A 602 16.58 26.15 22.56
CA ARG A 602 17.01 27.46 23.12
C ARG A 602 16.76 27.60 24.62
N GLN A 603 15.86 26.80 25.20
CA GLN A 603 15.62 26.79 26.64
C GLN A 603 16.69 26.00 27.40
N HIS A 604 17.43 25.12 26.71
CA HIS A 604 18.48 24.30 27.28
C HIS A 604 19.87 24.91 27.01
N ALA A 605 20.81 24.68 27.92
CA ALA A 605 22.21 25.07 27.83
C ALA A 605 23.08 23.90 27.36
N THR A 606 22.68 22.68 27.66
CA THR A 606 23.40 21.43 27.42
C THR A 606 22.46 20.34 26.91
N LEU A 607 23.03 19.37 26.21
CA LEU A 607 22.38 18.10 25.88
C LEU A 607 23.35 16.97 26.21
N SER A 608 22.87 15.92 26.88
CA SER A 608 23.63 14.69 27.14
C SER A 608 23.02 13.51 26.40
N GLN A 609 23.86 12.59 25.94
CA GLN A 609 23.42 11.35 25.32
C GLN A 609 22.63 10.52 26.34
N GLY A 610 21.43 10.07 25.95
CA GLY A 610 20.49 9.35 26.81
C GLY A 610 19.43 10.23 27.48
N ASP A 611 19.61 11.56 27.51
CA ASP A 611 18.65 12.48 28.08
C ASP A 611 17.32 12.47 27.30
N LEU A 612 16.23 12.73 28.02
CA LEU A 612 14.91 12.94 27.44
C LEU A 612 14.54 14.41 27.61
N PHE A 613 14.23 15.09 26.51
CA PHE A 613 13.68 16.44 26.57
C PHE A 613 12.30 16.49 25.90
N THR A 614 11.53 17.49 26.29
CA THR A 614 10.10 17.58 25.96
C THR A 614 9.87 18.75 25.00
N VAL A 615 9.15 18.48 23.92
CA VAL A 615 8.77 19.45 22.88
C VAL A 615 7.27 19.55 22.82
N ASN A 616 6.74 20.77 22.91
CA ASN A 616 5.29 21.02 22.88
C ASN A 616 4.86 21.56 21.51
N TYR A 617 3.76 21.03 20.98
CA TYR A 617 3.12 21.49 19.75
C TYR A 617 1.59 21.51 19.92
N GLY A 618 1.01 22.71 20.08
CA GLY A 618 -0.41 22.85 20.43
C GLY A 618 -0.74 22.19 21.77
N GLU A 619 -1.65 21.22 21.77
CA GLU A 619 -1.99 20.39 22.96
C GLU A 619 -1.13 19.11 23.08
N LEU A 620 -0.26 18.84 22.10
CA LEU A 620 0.55 17.63 22.06
C LEU A 620 1.93 17.86 22.68
N THR A 621 2.35 16.90 23.49
CA THR A 621 3.66 16.89 24.13
C THR A 621 4.44 15.68 23.61
N TYR A 622 5.56 15.95 22.94
CA TYR A 622 6.47 14.94 22.40
C TYR A 622 7.70 14.83 23.30
N LYS A 623 8.12 13.60 23.60
CA LYS A 623 9.35 13.31 24.33
C LYS A 623 10.39 12.82 23.33
N LEU A 624 11.55 13.45 23.30
CA LEU A 624 12.64 13.08 22.40
C LEU A 624 13.84 12.63 23.23
N ARG A 625 14.33 11.44 22.91
CA ARG A 625 15.54 10.84 23.47
C ARG A 625 16.74 11.22 22.62
N VAL A 626 17.82 11.65 23.26
CA VAL A 626 19.10 11.91 22.61
C VAL A 626 19.85 10.59 22.45
N LEU A 627 20.11 10.15 21.22
CA LEU A 627 20.81 8.89 20.93
C LEU A 627 22.30 9.07 20.71
N GLU A 628 22.71 10.13 20.02
CA GLU A 628 24.10 10.40 19.67
C GLU A 628 24.34 11.91 19.62
N LEU A 629 25.53 12.35 20.05
CA LEU A 629 25.98 13.74 20.00
C LEU A 629 27.41 13.80 19.47
N LYS A 630 27.77 14.87 18.77
CA LYS A 630 29.15 15.16 18.34
C LYS A 630 29.53 16.60 18.71
N PRO A 631 30.80 16.85 19.09
CA PRO A 631 31.95 15.92 19.07
C PRO A 631 32.08 15.01 20.32
N SER A 632 31.24 15.18 21.34
CA SER A 632 31.28 14.43 22.59
C SER A 632 29.91 13.88 22.96
N THR A 633 29.84 12.94 23.91
CA THR A 633 28.61 12.37 24.46
C THR A 633 27.77 13.38 25.25
N SER A 634 28.30 14.57 25.52
CA SER A 634 27.57 15.71 26.06
C SER A 634 28.12 16.99 25.45
N VAL A 635 27.23 17.91 25.06
CA VAL A 635 27.59 19.11 24.30
C VAL A 635 26.84 20.34 24.80
N SER A 636 27.43 21.51 24.56
CA SER A 636 26.75 22.80 24.75
C SER A 636 25.89 23.15 23.54
N VAL A 637 24.65 23.56 23.80
CA VAL A 637 23.68 24.02 22.79
C VAL A 637 23.44 25.53 22.82
N LEU A 638 24.24 26.27 23.60
CA LEU A 638 24.17 27.73 23.68
C LEU A 638 24.82 28.38 22.47
N GLU A 639 24.03 29.13 21.70
CA GLU A 639 24.50 29.90 20.53
C GLU A 639 25.33 29.03 19.56
N THR A 640 24.79 27.87 19.22
CA THR A 640 25.39 26.90 18.31
C THR A 640 24.42 26.48 17.23
N ASP A 641 24.94 26.33 16.03
CA ASP A 641 24.24 25.69 14.92
C ASP A 641 24.52 24.18 15.00
N ILE A 642 23.46 23.40 15.25
CA ILE A 642 23.55 21.94 15.41
C ILE A 642 22.76 21.28 14.28
N GLU A 643 23.40 20.36 13.57
CA GLU A 643 22.72 19.48 12.62
C GLU A 643 21.94 18.41 13.37
N VAL A 644 20.62 18.33 13.15
CA VAL A 644 19.75 17.38 13.85
C VAL A 644 19.26 16.30 12.89
N ASP A 645 19.48 15.04 13.26
CA ASP A 645 18.98 13.85 12.57
C ASP A 645 17.92 13.16 13.42
N ILE A 646 16.72 12.93 12.85
CA ILE A 646 15.56 12.40 13.58
C ILE A 646 15.26 10.99 13.03
N ILE A 647 15.34 9.98 13.90
CA ILE A 647 15.03 8.59 13.55
C ILE A 647 13.59 8.25 13.95
N SER A 648 12.97 7.30 13.26
CA SER A 648 11.69 6.69 13.67
C SER A 648 11.79 6.01 15.06
N PRO A 649 10.69 5.95 15.83
CA PRO A 649 10.65 5.25 17.12
C PRO A 649 10.90 3.75 16.97
N ASP A 650 11.45 3.12 18.02
CA ASP A 650 11.65 1.68 18.07
C ASP A 650 10.30 0.94 18.12
N SER A 651 10.19 -0.11 17.31
CA SER A 651 8.99 -0.90 16.99
C SER A 651 8.40 -1.73 18.14
N ALA A 652 8.63 -1.34 19.40
CA ALA A 652 8.16 -2.03 20.60
C ALA A 652 7.02 -1.30 21.34
N ALA A 653 6.71 -0.03 21.01
CA ALA A 653 5.64 0.74 21.64
C ALA A 653 4.33 0.73 20.83
N GLU A 654 3.95 -0.40 20.24
CA GLU A 654 2.60 -0.60 19.70
C GLU A 654 1.68 -1.10 20.82
N GLN A 655 1.31 -0.24 21.75
CA GLN A 655 0.17 -0.51 22.62
C GLN A 655 -0.44 0.77 23.20
N SER A 656 -1.65 1.06 22.74
CA SER A 656 -2.67 1.95 23.35
C SER A 656 -2.52 3.46 23.23
N GLU A 657 -2.35 4.02 22.02
CA GLU A 657 -2.45 5.49 21.88
C GLU A 657 -3.36 5.95 20.74
N LYS A 658 -4.23 6.91 21.08
CA LYS A 658 -5.44 7.30 20.33
C LYS A 658 -5.20 8.14 19.06
N ASN A 659 -3.96 8.47 18.68
CA ASN A 659 -3.71 9.49 17.64
C ASN A 659 -2.46 9.18 16.79
N VAL A 660 -2.36 8.00 16.15
CA VAL A 660 -1.27 7.69 15.19
C VAL A 660 -1.73 7.96 13.76
N LEU A 661 -0.97 8.75 13.00
CA LEU A 661 -1.24 8.99 11.57
C LEU A 661 -0.67 7.87 10.72
N LYS A 662 -1.55 7.11 10.07
CA LYS A 662 -1.13 6.08 9.13
C LYS A 662 -0.87 6.69 7.73
N PRO A 663 0.25 6.37 7.06
CA PRO A 663 0.46 6.80 5.69
C PRO A 663 -0.51 6.08 4.74
N LEU A 664 -1.05 6.79 3.77
CA LEU A 664 -1.96 6.29 2.74
C LEU A 664 -1.46 6.73 1.36
N THR A 665 -1.30 5.76 0.46
CA THR A 665 -0.80 5.93 -0.91
C THR A 665 -1.96 5.97 -1.90
N PHE A 666 -1.80 6.73 -2.99
CA PHE A 666 -2.83 6.84 -4.02
C PHE A 666 -3.09 5.47 -4.68
N GLY A 667 -4.35 5.04 -4.68
CA GLY A 667 -4.80 3.80 -5.31
C GLY A 667 -4.65 2.52 -4.47
N GLU A 668 -4.02 2.59 -3.29
CA GLU A 668 -3.89 1.45 -2.38
C GLU A 668 -4.84 1.63 -1.17
N PRO A 669 -5.92 0.83 -1.07
CA PRO A 669 -6.83 0.93 0.06
C PRO A 669 -6.20 0.35 1.34
N ASP A 670 -6.40 1.01 2.48
CA ASP A 670 -6.11 0.45 3.81
C ASP A 670 -7.42 0.10 4.53
N SER A 671 -7.35 -0.80 5.51
CA SER A 671 -8.50 -1.23 6.31
C SER A 671 -8.32 -0.90 7.79
N GLY A 672 -9.41 -0.59 8.47
CA GLY A 672 -9.40 -0.20 9.88
C GLY A 672 -10.69 -0.53 10.61
N ILE A 673 -10.65 -0.40 11.93
CA ILE A 673 -11.80 -0.56 12.81
C ILE A 673 -11.84 0.65 13.73
N VAL A 674 -13.00 1.30 13.83
CA VAL A 674 -13.22 2.44 14.74
C VAL A 674 -14.43 2.16 15.62
N ASP A 675 -14.28 2.38 16.92
CA ASP A 675 -15.36 2.30 17.90
C ASP A 675 -16.07 3.66 18.04
N GLU A 676 -17.34 3.65 18.44
CA GLU A 676 -18.15 4.86 18.64
C GLU A 676 -17.44 5.90 19.55
N GLY A 677 -17.40 7.14 19.10
CA GLY A 677 -16.76 8.26 19.82
C GLY A 677 -15.24 8.38 19.64
N ASN A 678 -14.58 7.45 18.95
CA ASN A 678 -13.14 7.48 18.71
C ASN A 678 -12.79 7.91 17.27
N TYR A 679 -11.53 8.32 17.08
CA TYR A 679 -10.96 8.71 15.79
C TYR A 679 -9.87 7.75 15.35
N MET A 680 -9.75 7.57 14.03
CA MET A 680 -8.61 6.97 13.35
C MET A 680 -8.08 7.94 12.30
N TYR A 681 -6.75 8.12 12.25
CA TYR A 681 -6.13 9.15 11.41
C TYR A 681 -5.22 8.59 10.33
N TYR A 682 -5.28 9.20 9.15
CA TYR A 682 -4.45 8.88 7.98
C TYR A 682 -3.81 10.14 7.40
N LYS A 683 -2.73 9.99 6.63
CA LYS A 683 -2.09 11.08 5.89
C LYS A 683 -1.78 10.66 4.45
N PHE A 684 -1.92 11.59 3.51
CA PHE A 684 -1.49 11.43 2.11
C PHE A 684 -0.87 12.73 1.59
N SER A 685 -0.01 12.64 0.58
CA SER A 685 0.67 13.82 0.00
C SER A 685 0.30 14.01 -1.46
N VAL A 686 -0.10 15.22 -1.82
CA VAL A 686 -0.34 15.64 -3.21
C VAL A 686 0.92 16.29 -3.73
N ASP A 687 1.66 15.55 -4.56
CA ASP A 687 2.88 16.03 -5.21
C ASP A 687 2.56 17.01 -6.36
N ASN A 688 3.59 17.73 -6.84
CA ASN A 688 3.42 18.72 -7.91
C ASN A 688 2.84 18.11 -9.20
N ASP A 689 3.20 16.88 -9.55
CA ASP A 689 2.67 16.19 -10.73
C ASP A 689 1.15 15.96 -10.61
N ILE A 690 0.68 15.54 -9.43
CA ILE A 690 -0.76 15.35 -9.15
C ILE A 690 -1.47 16.69 -9.13
N TRP A 691 -0.83 17.72 -8.55
CA TRP A 691 -1.36 19.08 -8.53
C TRP A 691 -1.48 19.68 -9.93
N GLU A 692 -0.54 19.46 -10.84
CA GLU A 692 -0.66 19.93 -12.23
C GLU A 692 -1.85 19.30 -12.95
N ILE A 693 -2.07 18.00 -12.75
CA ILE A 693 -3.23 17.29 -13.32
C ILE A 693 -4.54 17.86 -12.77
N VAL A 694 -4.64 18.10 -11.47
CA VAL A 694 -5.87 18.61 -10.83
C VAL A 694 -6.09 20.11 -11.09
N SER A 695 -5.04 20.92 -11.10
CA SER A 695 -5.09 22.36 -11.39
C SER A 695 -5.43 22.66 -12.86
N SER A 696 -5.13 21.75 -13.78
CA SER A 696 -5.61 21.83 -15.17
C SER A 696 -7.13 21.66 -15.31
N GLY A 697 -7.82 21.26 -14.22
CA GLY A 697 -9.25 20.95 -14.21
C GLY A 697 -9.61 19.61 -14.85
N ALA A 698 -8.62 18.77 -15.18
CA ALA A 698 -8.81 17.47 -15.81
C ALA A 698 -9.16 16.35 -14.82
N ALA A 699 -8.80 16.49 -13.54
CA ALA A 699 -9.04 15.50 -12.51
C ALA A 699 -9.34 16.14 -11.15
N ARG A 700 -9.85 15.34 -10.22
CA ARG A 700 -10.14 15.69 -8.82
C ARG A 700 -9.60 14.61 -7.89
N VAL A 701 -9.29 14.98 -6.65
CA VAL A 701 -8.89 14.01 -5.64
C VAL A 701 -10.15 13.48 -4.95
N GLU A 702 -10.37 12.17 -4.97
CA GLU A 702 -11.43 11.51 -4.24
C GLU A 702 -10.84 10.77 -3.03
N VAL A 703 -11.36 11.08 -1.84
CA VAL A 703 -11.13 10.32 -0.60
C VAL A 703 -12.37 9.47 -0.34
N ARG A 704 -12.26 8.15 -0.43
CA ARG A 704 -13.37 7.21 -0.27
C ARG A 704 -13.21 6.32 0.96
N ILE A 705 -14.29 6.16 1.71
CA ILE A 705 -14.42 5.19 2.80
C ILE A 705 -15.54 4.22 2.44
N ASP A 706 -15.27 2.91 2.46
CA ASP A 706 -16.26 1.85 2.34
C ASP A 706 -16.44 1.13 3.68
N ALA A 707 -17.57 1.35 4.36
CA ALA A 707 -17.88 0.73 5.64
C ALA A 707 -18.65 -0.61 5.47
N GLU A 708 -18.30 -1.64 6.26
CA GLU A 708 -19.02 -2.91 6.31
C GLU A 708 -20.35 -2.71 7.07
N THR A 709 -21.48 -3.15 6.49
CA THR A 709 -22.84 -2.82 6.94
C THR A 709 -23.34 -3.62 8.15
N ASP A 710 -22.51 -3.81 9.17
CA ASP A 710 -22.86 -4.50 10.43
C ASP A 710 -23.43 -3.54 11.50
N GLY A 711 -24.27 -2.58 11.09
CA GLY A 711 -25.00 -1.68 12.00
C GLY A 711 -24.20 -0.52 12.60
N GLY A 712 -22.94 -0.33 12.19
CA GLY A 712 -22.10 0.82 12.54
C GLY A 712 -22.07 1.90 11.47
N ASP A 713 -21.77 3.15 11.86
CA ASP A 713 -21.60 4.29 10.96
C ASP A 713 -20.42 5.17 11.37
N THR A 714 -19.80 5.83 10.38
CA THR A 714 -18.62 6.69 10.54
C THR A 714 -18.84 8.08 9.96
N ASP A 715 -17.96 9.03 10.26
CA ASP A 715 -17.85 10.32 9.58
C ASP A 715 -16.43 10.51 9.06
N LEU A 716 -16.31 11.22 7.93
CA LEU A 716 -15.05 11.52 7.26
C LEU A 716 -14.72 13.01 7.39
N TYR A 717 -13.52 13.33 7.87
CA TYR A 717 -12.99 14.68 7.96
C TYR A 717 -11.63 14.74 7.25
N VAL A 718 -11.39 15.78 6.46
CA VAL A 718 -10.11 15.99 5.76
C VAL A 718 -9.64 17.42 5.96
N SER A 719 -8.34 17.59 6.17
CA SER A 719 -7.69 18.89 6.26
C SER A 719 -6.32 18.86 5.65
N ARG A 720 -5.92 20.01 5.12
CA ARG A 720 -4.55 20.26 4.73
C ARG A 720 -3.68 20.56 5.95
N HIS A 721 -2.43 20.13 5.86
CA HIS A 721 -1.38 20.54 6.79
C HIS A 721 -1.28 22.08 6.85
N PRO A 722 -1.22 22.71 8.04
CA PRO A 722 -0.68 22.19 9.29
C PRO A 722 -1.67 21.51 10.26
N LEU A 723 -2.96 21.39 9.91
CA LEU A 723 -3.92 20.72 10.80
C LEU A 723 -3.80 19.20 10.68
N ILE A 724 -3.10 18.60 11.63
CA ILE A 724 -2.71 17.19 11.57
C ILE A 724 -3.87 16.24 11.94
N PHE A 725 -4.69 16.62 12.91
CA PHE A 725 -5.77 15.79 13.45
C PHE A 725 -7.12 16.46 13.20
N PRO A 726 -7.71 16.29 12.00
CA PRO A 726 -9.00 16.88 11.70
C PRO A 726 -10.09 16.23 12.58
N THR A 727 -10.86 17.06 13.27
CA THR A 727 -11.94 16.65 14.17
C THR A 727 -13.28 17.12 13.63
N GLN A 728 -14.36 16.70 14.30
CA GLN A 728 -15.72 17.17 14.00
C GLN A 728 -15.87 18.70 14.06
N HIS A 729 -14.98 19.38 14.78
CA HIS A 729 -14.99 20.83 14.97
C HIS A 729 -13.92 21.52 14.12
N GLN A 730 -12.75 20.90 13.94
CA GLN A 730 -11.64 21.49 13.20
C GLN A 730 -11.34 20.63 11.98
N HIS A 731 -11.88 21.01 10.82
CA HIS A 731 -11.60 20.38 9.53
C HIS A 731 -11.81 21.36 8.37
N GLU A 732 -11.35 21.03 7.16
CA GLU A 732 -11.58 21.82 5.94
C GLU A 732 -12.66 21.21 5.05
N TRP A 733 -12.70 19.89 4.97
CA TRP A 733 -13.68 19.13 4.21
C TRP A 733 -14.27 17.99 5.05
N SER A 734 -15.51 17.61 4.79
CA SER A 734 -16.16 16.50 5.50
C SER A 734 -17.25 15.81 4.68
N SER A 735 -17.53 14.54 5.00
CA SER A 735 -18.67 13.77 4.46
C SER A 735 -19.36 13.00 5.60
N TYR A 736 -20.70 13.00 5.55
CA TYR A 736 -21.60 12.45 6.57
C TYR A 736 -22.54 11.37 6.02
N ASP A 737 -22.38 10.97 4.75
CA ASP A 737 -23.26 10.01 4.06
C ASP A 737 -23.31 8.69 4.83
N ILE A 738 -24.40 7.93 4.81
CA ILE A 738 -24.47 6.64 5.53
C ILE A 738 -23.81 5.53 4.69
N GLY A 739 -22.98 4.69 5.32
CA GLY A 739 -22.27 3.60 4.64
C GLY A 739 -21.01 4.07 3.90
N SER A 740 -20.93 3.83 2.59
CA SER A 740 -19.80 4.28 1.77
C SER A 740 -19.84 5.80 1.57
N LYS A 741 -18.73 6.47 1.87
CA LYS A 741 -18.56 7.93 1.80
C LYS A 741 -17.51 8.27 0.76
N ALA A 742 -17.79 9.23 -0.11
CA ALA A 742 -16.84 9.74 -1.08
C ALA A 742 -16.77 11.26 -0.97
N LEU A 743 -15.60 11.78 -0.61
CA LEU A 743 -15.31 13.20 -0.55
C LEU A 743 -14.45 13.59 -1.74
N ILE A 744 -14.94 14.50 -2.57
CA ILE A 744 -14.25 14.98 -3.76
C ILE A 744 -13.69 16.38 -3.50
N ILE A 745 -12.38 16.53 -3.61
CA ILE A 745 -11.66 17.80 -3.46
C ILE A 745 -11.19 18.25 -4.85
N ALA A 746 -11.55 19.46 -5.24
CA ALA A 746 -11.30 20.00 -6.58
C ALA A 746 -10.33 21.20 -6.55
N SER A 747 -9.71 21.53 -7.70
CA SER A 747 -8.86 22.73 -7.83
C SER A 747 -9.61 24.06 -7.66
N THR A 748 -10.94 24.04 -7.68
CA THR A 748 -11.77 25.22 -7.38
C THR A 748 -11.87 25.53 -5.88
N ASP A 749 -11.46 24.61 -5.01
CA ASP A 749 -11.47 24.80 -3.56
C ASP A 749 -10.30 25.70 -3.13
N LYS A 750 -10.61 26.78 -2.41
CA LYS A 750 -9.65 27.86 -2.07
C LYS A 750 -8.42 27.40 -1.28
N ASN A 751 -8.50 26.26 -0.58
CA ASN A 751 -7.43 25.75 0.29
C ASN A 751 -6.67 24.56 -0.30
N PHE A 752 -7.11 24.03 -1.46
CA PHE A 752 -6.50 22.86 -2.07
C PHE A 752 -5.31 23.28 -2.97
N THR A 753 -4.10 22.87 -2.60
CA THR A 753 -2.88 22.96 -3.45
C THR A 753 -1.95 21.76 -3.22
N ALA A 754 -0.80 21.70 -3.89
CA ALA A 754 0.24 20.71 -3.54
C ALA A 754 0.59 20.78 -2.03
N GLY A 755 0.79 19.62 -1.40
CA GLY A 755 1.07 19.51 0.03
C GLY A 755 0.51 18.24 0.69
N THR A 756 0.73 18.11 1.99
CA THR A 756 0.25 16.97 2.78
C THR A 756 -1.14 17.23 3.35
N TYR A 757 -1.97 16.19 3.33
CA TYR A 757 -3.34 16.19 3.81
C TYR A 757 -3.52 15.09 4.86
N SER A 758 -4.32 15.39 5.87
CA SER A 758 -4.70 14.47 6.93
C SER A 758 -6.18 14.13 6.82
N ILE A 759 -6.51 12.88 7.12
CA ILE A 759 -7.86 12.32 7.14
C ILE A 759 -8.17 11.87 8.57
N GLY A 760 -9.33 12.23 9.09
CA GLY A 760 -9.87 11.77 10.38
C GLY A 760 -11.16 11.00 10.15
N ILE A 761 -11.17 9.74 10.55
CA ILE A 761 -12.34 8.85 10.49
C ILE A 761 -12.91 8.73 11.88
N TYR A 762 -14.13 9.20 12.08
CA TYR A 762 -14.82 9.19 13.37
C TYR A 762 -15.85 8.07 13.43
N GLY A 763 -15.90 7.31 14.53
CA GLY A 763 -16.99 6.37 14.79
C GLY A 763 -18.24 7.09 15.27
N PHE A 764 -19.25 7.27 14.42
CA PHE A 764 -20.47 7.98 14.77
C PHE A 764 -21.45 7.11 15.57
N LYS A 765 -21.60 5.83 15.20
CA LYS A 765 -22.50 4.89 15.86
C LYS A 765 -21.95 3.47 15.77
N GLY A 766 -21.90 2.75 16.89
CA GLY A 766 -21.44 1.37 16.94
C GLY A 766 -19.97 1.19 16.53
N LYS A 767 -19.56 -0.08 16.43
CA LYS A 767 -18.22 -0.46 15.99
C LYS A 767 -18.23 -0.71 14.49
N THR A 768 -17.43 0.03 13.74
CA THR A 768 -17.46 -0.01 12.27
C THR A 768 -16.11 -0.44 11.72
N LYS A 769 -16.13 -1.46 10.86
CA LYS A 769 -14.99 -1.87 10.05
C LYS A 769 -15.09 -1.19 8.68
N TYR A 770 -14.00 -0.60 8.22
CA TYR A 770 -13.99 0.23 7.01
C TYR A 770 -12.73 0.02 6.17
N HIS A 771 -12.82 0.37 4.89
CA HIS A 771 -11.70 0.50 3.97
C HIS A 771 -11.59 1.95 3.51
N VAL A 772 -10.42 2.57 3.66
CA VAL A 772 -10.16 3.96 3.23
C VAL A 772 -9.21 3.95 2.03
N SER A 773 -9.49 4.78 1.03
CA SER A 773 -8.65 4.93 -0.15
C SER A 773 -8.65 6.38 -0.64
N VAL A 774 -7.55 6.79 -1.27
CA VAL A 774 -7.44 8.07 -1.96
C VAL A 774 -7.11 7.80 -3.41
N SER A 775 -7.85 8.41 -4.33
CA SER A 775 -7.65 8.24 -5.77
C SER A 775 -7.76 9.57 -6.51
N VAL A 776 -7.15 9.64 -7.69
CA VAL A 776 -7.34 10.76 -8.62
C VAL A 776 -8.40 10.33 -9.62
N GLN A 777 -9.56 10.98 -9.58
CA GLN A 777 -10.64 10.75 -10.53
C GLN A 777 -10.57 11.77 -11.65
N ASP A 778 -10.53 11.30 -12.89
CA ASP A 778 -10.68 12.17 -14.06
C ASP A 778 -12.13 12.69 -14.13
N ASP A 779 -12.31 13.99 -14.36
CA ASP A 779 -13.63 14.65 -14.38
C ASP A 779 -14.52 14.15 -15.54
N CYS A 780 -13.99 13.29 -16.43
CA CYS A 780 -14.70 12.67 -17.54
C CYS A 780 -15.67 11.55 -17.14
N ASN A 781 -15.73 11.13 -15.86
CA ASN A 781 -16.57 10.02 -15.39
C ASN A 781 -17.78 10.41 -14.51
N ARG A 782 -18.17 11.69 -14.40
CA ARG A 782 -19.43 12.04 -13.73
C ARG A 782 -20.62 11.95 -14.69
N THR A 783 -21.34 10.83 -14.65
CA THR A 783 -22.77 10.82 -15.01
C THR A 783 -23.55 11.59 -13.93
N VAL A 784 -23.73 12.89 -14.16
CA VAL A 784 -24.72 13.67 -13.40
C VAL A 784 -26.10 13.28 -13.90
N GLY A 785 -26.80 12.47 -13.10
CA GLY A 785 -28.25 12.39 -13.18
C GLY A 785 -28.86 13.74 -12.85
N GLN A 786 -29.75 14.20 -13.73
CA GLN A 786 -30.70 15.30 -13.59
C GLN A 786 -30.14 16.74 -13.77
N GLN A 787 -29.97 17.13 -15.03
CA GLN A 787 -30.56 18.38 -15.52
C GLN A 787 -31.11 18.17 -16.93
N ALA A 788 -32.30 18.70 -17.14
CA ALA A 788 -33.13 18.45 -18.31
C ALA A 788 -32.50 18.98 -19.61
N VAL A 789 -32.74 18.18 -20.65
CA VAL A 789 -32.53 18.36 -22.08
C VAL A 789 -32.45 19.81 -22.57
N SER A 790 -31.43 20.09 -23.40
CA SER A 790 -31.55 20.95 -24.58
C SER A 790 -30.38 20.68 -25.54
N SER A 791 -30.57 19.73 -26.47
CA SER A 791 -29.74 19.64 -27.67
C SER A 791 -30.64 19.51 -28.89
N SER A 792 -30.72 20.59 -29.67
CA SER A 792 -31.39 20.63 -30.95
C SER A 792 -30.43 20.18 -32.06
N SER A 793 -30.71 19.03 -32.69
CA SER A 793 -30.36 18.80 -34.10
C SER A 793 -31.42 17.93 -34.76
N SER A 794 -32.36 18.61 -35.41
CA SER A 794 -33.07 18.25 -36.65
C SER A 794 -33.10 16.77 -37.05
N THR A 795 -34.14 16.07 -36.60
CA THR A 795 -35.03 15.27 -37.46
C THR A 795 -36.38 15.25 -36.77
N GLU A 796 -37.41 15.81 -37.42
CA GLU A 796 -38.75 15.95 -36.86
C GLU A 796 -39.40 14.57 -36.64
N MET A 797 -39.25 14.05 -35.41
CA MET A 797 -40.20 13.10 -34.84
C MET A 797 -40.94 13.80 -33.70
N ASP A 798 -42.26 13.79 -33.79
CA ASP A 798 -43.16 14.40 -32.82
C ASP A 798 -43.02 13.67 -31.47
N THR A 799 -42.42 14.34 -30.48
CA THR A 799 -42.24 13.83 -29.10
C THR A 799 -42.99 14.74 -28.13
N VAL A 800 -43.66 14.15 -27.15
CA VAL A 800 -44.49 14.85 -26.15
C VAL A 800 -43.92 14.57 -24.76
N GLU A 801 -43.84 15.61 -23.94
CA GLU A 801 -43.41 15.50 -22.55
C GLU A 801 -44.46 14.77 -21.71
N CYS A 802 -44.05 13.70 -21.04
CA CYS A 802 -44.89 12.99 -20.07
C CYS A 802 -45.22 13.90 -18.88
N LYS A 803 -46.52 14.05 -18.59
CA LYS A 803 -46.99 14.92 -17.50
C LYS A 803 -46.50 14.51 -16.11
N ASN A 804 -46.18 13.22 -15.92
CA ASN A 804 -45.76 12.67 -14.64
C ASN A 804 -44.23 12.70 -14.45
N CYS A 805 -43.46 12.01 -15.31
CA CYS A 805 -42.00 11.91 -15.12
C CYS A 805 -41.17 12.96 -15.86
N LYS A 806 -41.80 13.88 -16.61
CA LYS A 806 -41.13 14.97 -17.34
C LYS A 806 -40.14 14.52 -18.42
N ARG A 807 -40.18 13.24 -18.82
CA ARG A 807 -39.41 12.71 -19.95
C ARG A 807 -40.15 12.92 -21.27
N HIS A 808 -39.41 13.21 -22.32
CA HIS A 808 -39.95 13.33 -23.67
C HIS A 808 -40.12 11.93 -24.27
N ILE A 809 -41.35 11.59 -24.63
CA ILE A 809 -41.76 10.27 -25.14
C ILE A 809 -42.37 10.48 -26.54
N PRO A 810 -42.10 9.62 -27.52
CA PRO A 810 -42.75 9.71 -28.84
C PRO A 810 -44.28 9.79 -28.74
N SER A 811 -44.92 10.67 -29.53
CA SER A 811 -46.39 10.89 -29.51
C SER A 811 -47.20 9.59 -29.68
N ARG A 812 -46.63 8.60 -30.38
CA ARG A 812 -47.24 7.28 -30.60
C ARG A 812 -47.29 6.37 -29.36
N THR A 813 -46.42 6.59 -28.37
CA THR A 813 -46.31 5.74 -27.16
C THR A 813 -46.60 6.49 -25.86
N ILE A 814 -46.86 7.80 -25.92
CA ILE A 814 -47.13 8.64 -24.75
C ILE A 814 -48.28 8.09 -23.89
N SER A 815 -49.39 7.65 -24.50
CA SER A 815 -50.55 7.16 -23.75
C SER A 815 -50.25 5.91 -22.93
N LEU A 816 -49.46 4.98 -23.49
CA LEU A 816 -49.01 3.77 -22.79
C LEU A 816 -48.01 4.09 -21.69
N HIS A 817 -47.07 5.00 -21.98
CA HIS A 817 -46.08 5.44 -21.02
C HIS A 817 -46.72 6.19 -19.85
N GLU A 818 -47.64 7.13 -20.09
CA GLU A 818 -48.33 7.89 -19.04
C GLU A 818 -49.15 6.98 -18.14
N ALA A 819 -49.85 5.98 -18.70
CA ALA A 819 -50.59 4.99 -17.92
C ALA A 819 -49.68 4.11 -17.05
N TYR A 820 -48.52 3.68 -17.56
CA TYR A 820 -47.57 2.89 -16.79
C TYR A 820 -46.84 3.73 -15.72
N CYS A 821 -46.39 4.92 -16.12
CA CYS A 821 -45.65 5.85 -15.29
C CYS A 821 -46.50 6.38 -14.12
N SER A 822 -47.76 6.73 -14.36
CA SER A 822 -48.68 7.17 -13.29
C SER A 822 -49.01 6.08 -12.28
N ARG A 823 -48.87 4.80 -12.64
CA ARG A 823 -49.12 3.66 -11.73
C ARG A 823 -47.93 3.30 -10.86
N HIS A 824 -46.71 3.45 -11.38
CA HIS A 824 -45.50 2.96 -10.71
C HIS A 824 -44.62 4.07 -10.15
N ASN A 825 -44.80 5.31 -10.60
CA ASN A 825 -44.00 6.45 -10.18
C ASN A 825 -44.85 7.57 -9.62
N VAL A 826 -44.36 8.20 -8.55
CA VAL A 826 -44.94 9.37 -7.92
C VAL A 826 -43.90 10.48 -7.88
N VAL A 827 -44.34 11.70 -8.21
CA VAL A 827 -43.51 12.90 -8.05
C VAL A 827 -43.62 13.36 -6.61
N CYS A 828 -42.48 13.63 -5.97
CA CYS A 828 -42.47 14.23 -4.66
C CYS A 828 -43.17 15.60 -4.68
N GLN A 829 -44.14 15.80 -3.78
CA GLN A 829 -44.93 17.03 -3.70
C GLN A 829 -44.26 18.16 -2.89
N HIS A 830 -43.08 17.92 -2.32
CA HIS A 830 -42.35 18.95 -1.59
C HIS A 830 -41.85 20.05 -2.54
N ALA A 831 -42.11 21.31 -2.18
CA ALA A 831 -41.71 22.46 -2.98
C ALA A 831 -40.18 22.44 -3.20
N GLY A 832 -39.75 22.49 -4.46
CA GLY A 832 -38.32 22.46 -4.82
C GLY A 832 -37.67 21.08 -4.93
N CYS A 833 -38.36 19.98 -4.58
CA CYS A 833 -37.80 18.63 -4.71
C CYS A 833 -37.94 18.07 -6.14
N GLY A 834 -39.17 17.92 -6.64
CA GLY A 834 -39.46 17.48 -8.01
C GLY A 834 -38.98 16.06 -8.40
N VAL A 835 -38.44 15.28 -7.46
CA VAL A 835 -37.90 13.93 -7.71
C VAL A 835 -39.04 12.96 -8.03
N VAL A 836 -38.85 12.15 -9.08
CA VAL A 836 -39.76 11.08 -9.49
C VAL A 836 -39.29 9.78 -8.85
N LEU A 837 -40.07 9.22 -7.95
CA LEU A 837 -39.74 8.02 -7.17
C LEU A 837 -40.69 6.89 -7.54
N ARG A 838 -40.25 5.64 -7.37
CA ARG A 838 -41.19 4.51 -7.41
C ARG A 838 -42.14 4.57 -6.22
N VAL A 839 -43.38 4.11 -6.39
CA VAL A 839 -44.40 4.11 -5.32
C VAL A 839 -43.91 3.41 -4.03
N GLU A 840 -43.07 2.39 -4.17
CA GLU A 840 -42.48 1.66 -3.05
C GLU A 840 -41.38 2.46 -2.33
N GLU A 841 -40.58 3.22 -3.08
CA GLU A 841 -39.44 4.02 -2.58
C GLU A 841 -39.89 5.37 -2.01
N ALA A 842 -41.03 5.90 -2.48
CA ALA A 842 -41.57 7.18 -2.03
C ALA A 842 -41.89 7.23 -0.53
N LYS A 843 -42.16 6.08 0.10
CA LYS A 843 -42.40 5.98 1.54
C LYS A 843 -41.14 6.28 2.37
N ASN A 844 -39.97 6.01 1.80
CA ASN A 844 -38.69 6.21 2.48
C ASN A 844 -38.07 7.58 2.16
N HIS A 845 -38.69 8.41 1.32
CA HIS A 845 -38.20 9.73 0.93
C HIS A 845 -38.83 10.82 1.81
N VAL A 846 -38.02 11.48 2.64
CA VAL A 846 -38.44 12.48 3.62
C VAL A 846 -37.66 13.79 3.41
N HIS A 847 -38.18 14.91 3.91
CA HIS A 847 -37.49 16.21 3.85
C HIS A 847 -37.23 16.73 5.26
N CYS A 848 -36.14 17.46 5.43
CA CYS A 848 -35.82 18.11 6.69
C CYS A 848 -36.70 19.37 6.86
N ASP A 849 -37.37 19.51 8.01
CA ASP A 849 -38.26 20.65 8.30
C ASP A 849 -37.50 21.97 8.47
N LYS A 850 -36.19 21.93 8.77
CA LYS A 850 -35.34 23.13 8.96
C LYS A 850 -34.72 23.63 7.65
N CYS A 851 -34.15 22.73 6.85
CA CYS A 851 -33.38 23.10 5.64
C CYS A 851 -34.07 22.72 4.32
N GLY A 852 -35.15 21.94 4.35
CA GLY A 852 -35.93 21.53 3.17
C GLY A 852 -35.23 20.50 2.26
N GLN A 853 -34.04 20.02 2.62
CA GLN A 853 -33.30 19.01 1.85
C GLN A 853 -33.97 17.62 1.98
N ALA A 854 -33.89 16.84 0.90
CA ALA A 854 -34.50 15.52 0.82
C ALA A 854 -33.51 14.41 1.18
N PHE A 855 -33.95 13.42 1.96
CA PHE A 855 -33.16 12.32 2.50
C PHE A 855 -33.96 11.01 2.52
N GLN A 856 -33.26 9.89 2.70
CA GLN A 856 -33.94 8.66 3.09
C GLN A 856 -34.33 8.69 4.58
N GLN A 857 -35.39 7.97 4.95
CA GLN A 857 -35.91 7.98 6.33
C GLN A 857 -34.86 7.56 7.38
N GLY A 858 -33.92 6.68 7.02
CA GLY A 858 -32.80 6.28 7.88
C GLY A 858 -31.70 7.33 8.04
N GLU A 859 -31.60 8.30 7.12
CA GLU A 859 -30.56 9.36 7.11
C GLU A 859 -30.98 10.59 7.94
N MET A 860 -32.28 10.75 8.18
CA MET A 860 -32.83 11.94 8.84
C MET A 860 -32.34 12.12 10.27
N GLU A 861 -32.21 11.03 11.05
CA GLU A 861 -31.74 11.09 12.44
C GLU A 861 -30.32 11.65 12.51
N LYS A 862 -29.44 11.16 11.62
CA LYS A 862 -28.05 11.64 11.51
C LYS A 862 -28.00 13.08 11.02
N HIS A 863 -28.79 13.45 10.01
CA HIS A 863 -28.86 14.83 9.50
C HIS A 863 -29.24 15.83 10.61
N MET A 864 -30.28 15.52 11.39
CA MET A 864 -30.73 16.39 12.49
C MET A 864 -29.67 16.52 13.58
N LYS A 865 -29.04 15.41 13.97
CA LYS A 865 -28.00 15.38 15.00
C LYS A 865 -26.73 16.12 14.57
N VAL A 866 -26.33 15.99 13.30
CA VAL A 866 -25.07 16.55 12.79
C VAL A 866 -25.20 18.04 12.43
N PHE A 867 -26.28 18.44 11.76
CA PHE A 867 -26.37 19.79 11.18
C PHE A 867 -27.19 20.77 12.03
N HIS A 868 -28.12 20.27 12.84
CA HIS A 868 -29.11 21.10 13.52
C HIS A 868 -29.08 21.04 15.05
N GLU A 869 -28.24 20.19 15.64
CA GLU A 869 -27.97 20.18 17.07
C GLU A 869 -26.91 21.23 17.43
N PRO A 870 -27.18 22.12 18.41
CA PRO A 870 -26.22 23.15 18.82
C PRO A 870 -24.98 22.54 19.49
N VAL A 871 -23.80 22.93 19.01
CA VAL A 871 -22.51 22.46 19.52
C VAL A 871 -21.87 23.55 20.37
N ARG A 872 -21.18 23.17 21.46
CA ARG A 872 -20.44 24.09 22.33
C ARG A 872 -18.94 24.11 21.97
N CYS A 873 -18.42 25.29 21.68
CA CYS A 873 -16.99 25.53 21.49
C CYS A 873 -16.29 25.64 22.87
N PRO A 874 -15.03 25.17 23.01
CA PRO A 874 -14.23 25.37 24.22
C PRO A 874 -14.04 26.84 24.62
N CYS A 875 -14.15 27.79 23.67
CA CYS A 875 -14.13 29.22 23.95
C CYS A 875 -15.40 29.74 24.67
N GLY A 876 -16.44 28.90 24.80
CA GLY A 876 -17.68 29.21 25.51
C GLY A 876 -18.90 29.49 24.62
N ILE A 877 -18.73 29.63 23.30
CA ILE A 877 -19.80 29.92 22.34
C ILE A 877 -20.57 28.65 21.95
N VAL A 878 -21.90 28.74 21.82
CA VAL A 878 -22.77 27.64 21.37
C VAL A 878 -23.44 28.04 20.05
N LEU A 879 -23.22 27.27 19.00
CA LEU A 879 -23.72 27.55 17.64
C LEU A 879 -24.12 26.23 16.94
N GLU A 880 -24.97 26.32 15.92
CA GLU A 880 -25.18 25.20 14.99
C GLU A 880 -23.90 24.96 14.16
N LYS A 881 -23.77 23.78 13.55
CA LYS A 881 -22.49 23.30 13.00
C LYS A 881 -21.87 24.20 11.92
N GLU A 882 -22.65 24.67 10.95
CA GLU A 882 -22.16 25.54 9.88
C GLU A 882 -21.56 26.85 10.44
N GLN A 883 -22.24 27.44 11.43
CA GLN A 883 -21.79 28.64 12.12
C GLN A 883 -20.58 28.37 13.02
N MET A 884 -20.51 27.17 13.62
CA MET A 884 -19.38 26.76 14.46
C MET A 884 -18.08 26.62 13.66
N VAL A 885 -18.13 26.01 12.47
CA VAL A 885 -16.97 25.88 11.57
C VAL A 885 -16.48 27.28 11.16
N GLN A 886 -17.40 28.18 10.80
CA GLN A 886 -17.05 29.56 10.45
C GLN A 886 -16.44 30.31 11.65
N HIS A 887 -16.97 30.14 12.85
CA HIS A 887 -16.43 30.72 14.08
C HIS A 887 -15.00 30.24 14.35
N GLN A 888 -14.76 28.92 14.31
CA GLN A 888 -13.46 28.32 14.60
C GLN A 888 -12.39 28.67 13.56
N ALA A 889 -12.78 28.85 12.29
CA ALA A 889 -11.86 29.29 11.24
C ALA A 889 -11.48 30.79 11.34
N SER A 890 -12.40 31.65 11.79
CA SER A 890 -12.23 33.11 11.65
C SER A 890 -12.04 33.88 12.96
N SER A 891 -12.85 33.60 13.99
CA SER A 891 -13.05 34.48 15.14
C SER A 891 -12.77 33.84 16.49
N CYS A 892 -12.55 32.52 16.54
CA CYS A 892 -12.24 31.82 17.77
C CYS A 892 -10.84 32.21 18.28
N PRO A 893 -10.70 32.64 19.56
CA PRO A 893 -9.40 32.95 20.16
C PRO A 893 -8.47 31.74 20.25
N LEU A 894 -9.05 30.54 20.32
CA LEU A 894 -8.33 29.27 20.41
C LEU A 894 -7.96 28.69 19.04
N ARG A 895 -8.28 29.38 17.94
CA ARG A 895 -7.88 28.92 16.60
C ARG A 895 -6.36 28.92 16.48
N LEU A 896 -5.80 27.89 15.88
CA LEU A 896 -4.36 27.81 15.62
C LEU A 896 -4.02 28.63 14.37
N ILE A 897 -2.93 29.36 14.43
CA ILE A 897 -2.37 30.14 13.33
C ILE A 897 -0.87 29.91 13.25
N VAL A 898 -0.34 30.01 12.03
CA VAL A 898 1.11 30.08 11.82
C VAL A 898 1.53 31.53 12.01
N CYS A 899 2.38 31.79 13.01
CA CYS A 899 2.93 33.11 13.25
C CYS A 899 3.82 33.53 12.09
N ARG A 900 3.55 34.71 11.50
CA ARG A 900 4.34 35.27 10.38
C ARG A 900 5.82 35.52 10.69
N PHE A 901 6.19 35.59 11.97
CA PHE A 901 7.54 35.99 12.39
C PHE A 901 8.41 34.82 12.87
N CYS A 902 7.88 33.93 13.72
CA CYS A 902 8.61 32.73 14.15
C CYS A 902 8.28 31.48 13.35
N GLY A 903 7.19 31.48 12.58
CA GLY A 903 6.73 30.29 11.85
C GLY A 903 6.15 29.19 12.74
N ASP A 904 5.97 29.44 14.04
CA ASP A 904 5.35 28.49 14.98
C ASP A 904 3.82 28.51 14.88
N MET A 905 3.20 27.36 15.19
CA MET A 905 1.76 27.25 15.36
C MET A 905 1.35 27.60 16.77
N VAL A 906 0.57 28.68 16.90
CA VAL A 906 0.15 29.24 18.18
C VAL A 906 -1.34 29.51 18.18
N GLN A 907 -1.94 29.61 19.36
CA GLN A 907 -3.30 30.12 19.47
C GLN A 907 -3.33 31.59 19.05
N ALA A 908 -4.34 31.98 18.27
CA ALA A 908 -4.49 33.35 17.80
C ALA A 908 -4.63 34.36 18.95
N GLY A 909 -5.14 33.92 20.10
CA GLY A 909 -5.50 34.82 21.19
C GLY A 909 -6.66 35.72 20.79
N SER A 910 -6.94 36.73 21.60
CA SER A 910 -8.11 37.58 21.38
C SER A 910 -7.86 38.60 20.27
N SER A 911 -7.03 39.60 20.55
CA SER A 911 -6.57 40.63 19.60
C SER A 911 -5.25 41.21 20.11
N ALA A 912 -4.40 41.70 19.19
CA ALA A 912 -3.15 42.36 19.60
C ALA A 912 -3.40 43.51 20.58
N ALA A 913 -2.56 43.60 21.62
CA ALA A 913 -2.69 44.64 22.66
C ALA A 913 -2.50 46.06 22.08
N ASP A 914 -1.65 46.23 21.07
CA ASP A 914 -1.43 47.50 20.38
C ASP A 914 -2.51 47.75 19.29
N ALA A 915 -3.07 48.97 19.27
CA ALA A 915 -4.03 49.41 18.27
C ALA A 915 -3.47 49.39 16.84
N ARG A 916 -2.18 49.68 16.67
CA ARG A 916 -1.53 49.65 15.34
C ARG A 916 -1.39 48.22 14.80
N ASP A 917 -1.05 47.28 15.68
CA ASP A 917 -0.93 45.87 15.33
C ASP A 917 -2.31 45.26 14.98
N ARG A 918 -3.38 45.69 15.66
CA ARG A 918 -4.77 45.34 15.29
C ARG A 918 -5.16 45.83 13.90
N MET A 919 -4.80 47.07 13.53
CA MET A 919 -5.09 47.58 12.18
C MET A 919 -4.29 46.86 11.08
N ARG A 920 -3.13 46.29 11.42
CA ARG A 920 -2.35 45.42 10.53
C ARG A 920 -2.86 43.97 10.48
N GLY A 921 -3.91 43.65 11.24
CA GLY A 921 -4.50 42.32 11.31
C GLY A 921 -3.64 41.29 12.04
N LEU A 922 -2.69 41.74 12.88
CA LEU A 922 -1.86 40.84 13.66
C LEU A 922 -2.66 40.26 14.84
N CYS A 923 -2.47 38.97 15.09
CA CYS A 923 -2.98 38.33 16.29
C CYS A 923 -2.17 38.74 17.54
N GLU A 924 -2.61 38.29 18.71
CA GLU A 924 -1.96 38.61 19.98
C GLU A 924 -0.50 38.14 20.03
N HIS A 925 -0.24 36.89 19.63
CA HIS A 925 1.10 36.34 19.59
C HIS A 925 1.99 37.02 18.53
N GLU A 926 1.48 37.29 17.33
CA GLU A 926 2.23 37.95 16.26
C GLU A 926 2.65 39.37 16.64
N GLY A 927 1.83 40.11 17.39
CA GLY A 927 2.21 41.42 17.91
C GLY A 927 3.44 41.34 18.82
N VAL A 928 3.47 40.36 19.73
CA VAL A 928 4.61 40.13 20.64
C VAL A 928 5.83 39.62 19.87
N CYS A 929 5.67 38.58 19.06
CA CYS A 929 6.76 37.97 18.32
C CYS A 929 7.35 38.93 17.27
N GLY A 930 6.53 39.73 16.61
CA GLY A 930 6.94 40.73 15.63
C GLY A 930 7.67 41.94 16.24
N SER A 931 7.52 42.16 17.56
CA SER A 931 8.24 43.22 18.27
C SER A 931 9.70 42.86 18.58
N ARG A 932 10.13 41.63 18.28
CA ARG A 932 11.54 41.22 18.37
C ARG A 932 12.36 41.94 17.30
N THR A 933 13.62 42.26 17.62
CA THR A 933 14.53 42.91 16.68
C THR A 933 15.48 41.92 16.02
N ALA A 934 15.69 42.07 14.71
CA ALA A 934 16.71 41.38 13.93
C ALA A 934 17.59 42.40 13.18
N PRO A 935 18.87 42.10 12.93
CA PRO A 935 19.71 42.95 12.08
C PRO A 935 19.20 42.89 10.63
N CYS A 936 19.07 44.05 9.97
CA CYS A 936 18.75 44.10 8.54
C CYS A 936 19.96 43.67 7.71
N ASP A 937 19.78 42.73 6.79
CA ASP A 937 20.86 42.20 5.94
C ASP A 937 21.52 43.27 5.05
N SER A 938 20.80 44.36 4.74
CA SER A 938 21.27 45.42 3.84
C SER A 938 22.01 46.57 4.56
N CYS A 939 21.71 46.87 5.82
CA CYS A 939 22.36 47.97 6.56
C CYS A 939 22.88 47.62 7.95
N GLY A 940 22.66 46.40 8.44
CA GLY A 940 23.06 45.92 9.76
C GLY A 940 22.32 46.56 10.94
N ARG A 941 21.35 47.46 10.72
CA ARG A 941 20.59 48.08 11.81
C ARG A 941 19.61 47.07 12.41
N SER A 942 19.50 47.06 13.75
CA SER A 942 18.50 46.27 14.46
C SER A 942 17.11 46.88 14.27
N VAL A 943 16.21 46.15 13.62
CA VAL A 943 14.85 46.58 13.30
C VAL A 943 13.86 45.54 13.81
N MET A 944 12.71 45.97 14.31
CA MET A 944 11.64 45.05 14.71
C MET A 944 11.15 44.26 13.50
N LEU A 945 10.94 42.96 13.65
CA LEU A 945 10.51 42.06 12.58
C LEU A 945 9.21 42.56 11.91
N LYS A 946 8.27 43.09 12.68
CA LYS A 946 7.00 43.66 12.18
C LYS A 946 7.13 44.95 11.37
N ASP A 947 8.30 45.59 11.41
CA ASP A 947 8.60 46.84 10.70
C ASP A 947 9.73 46.65 9.66
N MET A 948 10.21 45.41 9.44
CA MET A 948 11.31 45.12 8.51
C MET A 948 10.96 45.48 7.07
N ASP A 949 9.73 45.19 6.62
CA ASP A 949 9.24 45.56 5.29
C ASP A 949 9.21 47.08 5.10
N ILE A 950 8.73 47.80 6.12
CA ILE A 950 8.68 49.26 6.11
C ILE A 950 10.09 49.85 6.12
N HIS A 951 11.01 49.24 6.86
CA HIS A 951 12.42 49.63 6.86
C HIS A 951 13.07 49.42 5.49
N HIS A 952 12.83 48.29 4.84
CA HIS A 952 13.29 48.03 3.48
C HIS A 952 12.74 49.07 2.49
N ILE A 953 11.44 49.37 2.55
CA ILE A 953 10.82 50.38 1.69
C ILE A 953 11.38 51.78 1.98
N ALA A 954 11.49 52.18 3.25
CA ALA A 954 11.86 53.55 3.62
C ALA A 954 13.36 53.84 3.49
N VAL A 955 14.23 52.83 3.69
CA VAL A 955 15.68 53.00 3.76
C VAL A 955 16.40 52.45 2.52
N HIS A 956 15.87 51.37 1.93
CA HIS A 956 16.54 50.65 0.83
C HIS A 956 15.86 50.79 -0.54
N GLN A 957 14.55 51.09 -0.62
CA GLN A 957 13.94 51.55 -1.86
C GLN A 957 14.17 53.06 -2.05
N LYS A 958 15.23 53.40 -2.79
CA LYS A 958 15.29 54.66 -3.55
C LYS A 958 15.21 54.31 -5.03
N ASN A 959 14.09 54.69 -5.65
CA ASN A 959 13.77 54.68 -7.10
C ASN A 959 14.54 53.72 -7.99
#